data_AF-A0AAC8TD21-F1
#
_entry.id   AF-A0AAC8TD21-F1
#
_cell.length_a   1.000
_cell.length_b   1.000
_cell.length_c   1.000
_cell.angle_alpha   90.00
_cell.angle_beta   90.00
_cell.angle_gamma   90.00
#
_symmetry.space_group_name_H-M   'P 1'
#
loop_
_entity.id
_entity.type
_entity.pdbx_description
1 polymer ?
#
loop_
_entity_poly.entity_id
_entity_poly.type
_entity_poly.pdbx_seq_one_letter_code
_entity_poly.pdbx_strand_id
1 'polypeptide(L)'
;MRRPLLLALLTLATARATAQDEARPVPAASRFAGLGRTPEQEKLLEELSEAVQRYEEESREYKREIQRLIEKKYQEKRDRLADSYEKAISGMESQERQERLDAIARFEEFLRRYPDEPRYTPDVMFRLAELYYERSSDTHLVAMREQEEKLRALPEGAELPPEPQPDFEPSISLYRQLLSRFPDYRLNDGALYLLGYCLEKQNAFEEGLASYQRLITQYPASRFATEAWVRIGEYYFDAYSDPDALPKAAQAYEAAIRDTAHPLYDKALYKLGWVYYRMDRFDEAVDRFIALVDLYEAQRATQGDEAGGGDLRNEALQYTAISFADDTWGGLDKAKAYFAKIGPRPYEPEVYRRLGDVFFDQTQHEAAIAAYTLVLQKEPLSPDAPLLQQKIVQAYERDRKLTESSTEAQKLSELYSPGSQWYQAHQRDPDVLATADDLTEKNLYSSAIYHHQQALVFKQEGKFDQAKASFELAASGYSKYLERFPRSKNAYELEFYAAECLYNSLQFGEAAKHYEVVRDSTLGTRYFAESAFSAVLSWQKQLEVDVKAGKQPAPTPLRSSERPEGQPLQPSPLTALEAKLVAASDAHVAKLPQSERTPVIAYKAAELYYAHDDFPEARRRFEAIVKAYPQHEVARFSTNFIVETFLIGQDWKSVEEVSGQLASNKDVIDPRSDLHKDLVRFKLAGRFKLADQLLAEGKHDEAAAKYIALVNEAPRHEFADKALNNAAVAYEKTQRFDSALKLYERIYREYPSSPLADGALFRVAVNAQNSYDFDKAVESYQKLVKDYPASKDREAALFNAATLLEGQQRYAEAAASFQRYAELFPTAEDAPRNQFRAALILEKREDWKGEIRALESFVRKFSSQPAQVELVVEAKRRIGDAWAKLKNEKEALRAYAAAADEFDRRKLQPEAQPRAADAAAFSRFQLAEAEFRGFDKLKIGGKGKALERSFTAKRTGVKSVNDAYARVFPYKRLEWTLAALYRRGYALERFANTIIETPIPPDVKRLGEEAVVAYQDLLAQQTTTLEDAAVESYAATLQEARKNRISNEWTKKTLESLHRFRPKEYPVLKEPKDAIASDQLYPEGLVGGGP
;
A
#
# COMPACT_ATOMS: atom_id res chain seq x y z
N MET A 1 -78.73 -12.21 32.90
CA MET A 1 -77.37 -11.89 32.37
C MET A 1 -77.08 -12.64 31.05
N ARG A 2 -77.98 -12.62 30.05
CA ARG A 2 -77.71 -13.17 28.70
C ARG A 2 -78.08 -12.22 27.53
N ARG A 3 -78.71 -11.08 27.80
CA ARG A 3 -78.97 -10.01 26.80
C ARG A 3 -77.75 -9.20 26.32
N PRO A 4 -76.60 -9.07 27.03
CA PRO A 4 -75.43 -8.40 26.43
C PRO A 4 -74.65 -9.28 25.44
N LEU A 5 -74.93 -10.59 25.36
CA LEU A 5 -74.30 -11.47 24.36
C LEU A 5 -75.04 -11.48 23.01
N LEU A 6 -76.36 -11.30 22.98
CA LEU A 6 -77.11 -11.24 21.71
C LEU A 6 -76.97 -9.89 20.99
N LEU A 7 -76.80 -8.77 21.71
CA LEU A 7 -76.45 -7.48 21.08
C LEU A 7 -75.02 -7.46 20.52
N ALA A 8 -74.10 -8.24 21.10
CA ALA A 8 -72.74 -8.42 20.58
C ALA A 8 -72.70 -9.32 19.32
N LEU A 9 -73.63 -10.27 19.17
CA LEU A 9 -73.72 -11.14 17.99
C LEU A 9 -74.52 -10.52 16.83
N LEU A 10 -75.51 -9.67 17.09
CA LEU A 10 -76.26 -8.96 16.03
C LEU A 10 -75.52 -7.72 15.47
N THR A 11 -74.58 -7.13 16.22
CA THR A 11 -73.64 -6.12 15.67
C THR A 11 -72.49 -6.75 14.87
N LEU A 12 -72.26 -8.07 15.00
CA LEU A 12 -71.31 -8.82 14.17
C LEU A 12 -71.93 -9.44 12.90
N ALA A 13 -73.27 -9.49 12.77
CA ALA A 13 -73.95 -10.08 11.62
C ALA A 13 -74.45 -9.05 10.58
N THR A 14 -74.78 -7.81 10.94
CA THR A 14 -75.20 -6.77 9.99
C THR A 14 -74.07 -5.88 9.47
N ALA A 15 -72.84 -6.01 10.00
CA ALA A 15 -71.63 -5.48 9.37
C ALA A 15 -71.04 -6.41 8.29
N ARG A 16 -71.66 -7.58 8.05
CA ARG A 16 -71.17 -8.61 7.12
C ARG A 16 -71.94 -8.72 5.79
N ALA A 17 -72.94 -7.86 5.56
CA ALA A 17 -73.82 -7.97 4.39
C ALA A 17 -74.21 -6.63 3.74
N THR A 18 -73.28 -5.69 3.57
CA THR A 18 -73.28 -4.69 2.48
C THR A 18 -71.90 -4.02 2.38
N ALA A 19 -70.90 -4.79 1.97
CA ALA A 19 -69.66 -4.27 1.36
C ALA A 19 -68.95 -5.41 0.60
N GLN A 20 -69.73 -6.24 -0.11
CA GLN A 20 -69.25 -6.92 -1.31
C GLN A 20 -69.65 -6.02 -2.48
N ASP A 21 -68.90 -4.94 -2.65
CA ASP A 21 -68.68 -4.42 -3.99
C ASP A 21 -67.18 -4.51 -4.21
N GLU A 22 -66.80 -5.19 -5.29
CA GLU A 22 -65.42 -5.50 -5.66
C GLU A 22 -64.65 -4.20 -5.92
N ALA A 23 -64.14 -3.56 -4.87
CA ALA A 23 -62.98 -2.72 -5.01
C ALA A 23 -61.80 -3.65 -5.30
N ARG A 24 -61.60 -3.97 -6.58
CA ARG A 24 -60.32 -4.45 -7.12
C ARG A 24 -59.22 -3.68 -6.38
N PRO A 25 -58.13 -4.33 -5.91
CA PRO A 25 -57.03 -3.59 -5.32
C PRO A 25 -56.60 -2.56 -6.35
N VAL A 26 -56.88 -1.29 -6.06
CA VAL A 26 -56.20 -0.19 -6.75
C VAL A 26 -54.73 -0.51 -6.52
N PRO A 27 -53.92 -0.70 -7.58
CA PRO A 27 -52.51 -0.95 -7.38
C PRO A 27 -52.03 0.19 -6.51
N ALA A 28 -51.53 -0.11 -5.32
CA ALA A 28 -50.85 0.89 -4.53
C ALA A 28 -49.74 1.42 -5.43
N ALA A 29 -49.93 2.63 -5.97
CA ALA A 29 -48.92 3.29 -6.74
C ALA A 29 -47.69 3.27 -5.85
N SER A 30 -46.63 2.62 -6.35
CA SER A 30 -45.35 2.48 -5.68
C SER A 30 -45.04 3.81 -4.99
N ARG A 31 -44.95 3.79 -3.64
CA ARG A 31 -44.61 4.98 -2.84
C ARG A 31 -43.21 5.54 -3.16
N PHE A 32 -42.53 4.96 -4.15
CA PHE A 32 -41.18 5.31 -4.60
C PHE A 32 -41.02 5.27 -6.14
N ALA A 33 -42.09 5.48 -6.91
CA ALA A 33 -41.97 5.58 -8.38
C ALA A 33 -41.20 6.87 -8.76
N GLY A 34 -39.94 6.71 -9.20
CA GLY A 34 -39.11 7.82 -9.68
C GLY A 34 -37.59 7.65 -9.51
N LEU A 35 -37.12 6.62 -8.81
CA LEU A 35 -35.68 6.37 -8.63
C LEU A 35 -35.29 5.13 -9.45
N GLY A 36 -34.48 5.34 -10.49
CA GLY A 36 -33.95 4.27 -11.34
C GLY A 36 -33.13 3.28 -10.52
N ARG A 37 -33.57 2.02 -10.51
CA ARG A 37 -32.90 0.88 -9.85
C ARG A 37 -32.32 -0.05 -10.92
N THR A 38 -31.25 -0.76 -10.58
CA THR A 38 -30.74 -1.86 -11.41
C THR A 38 -31.56 -3.14 -11.19
N PRO A 39 -31.63 -4.08 -12.16
CA PRO A 39 -32.41 -5.32 -12.03
C PRO A 39 -32.05 -6.19 -10.81
N GLU A 40 -30.80 -6.10 -10.35
CA GLU A 40 -30.31 -6.81 -9.15
C GLU A 40 -30.80 -6.17 -7.84
N GLN A 41 -30.99 -4.84 -7.82
CA GLN A 41 -31.55 -4.12 -6.67
C GLN A 41 -33.06 -4.36 -6.52
N GLU A 42 -33.75 -4.63 -7.62
CA GLU A 42 -35.18 -4.96 -7.64
C GLU A 42 -35.40 -6.37 -7.06
N LYS A 43 -34.54 -7.32 -7.45
CA LYS A 43 -34.53 -8.69 -6.90
C LYS A 43 -34.17 -8.74 -5.41
N LEU A 44 -33.16 -7.97 -4.98
CA LEU A 44 -32.77 -7.91 -3.57
C LEU A 44 -33.87 -7.29 -2.70
N LEU A 45 -34.66 -6.36 -3.24
CA LEU A 45 -35.78 -5.74 -2.54
C LEU A 45 -36.99 -6.68 -2.45
N GLU A 46 -37.27 -7.48 -3.48
CA GLU A 46 -38.25 -8.58 -3.41
C GLU A 46 -37.85 -9.61 -2.36
N GLU A 47 -36.59 -10.04 -2.36
CA GLU A 47 -36.05 -10.98 -1.37
C GLU A 47 -36.09 -10.40 0.07
N LEU A 48 -35.85 -9.08 0.25
CA LEU A 48 -35.94 -8.41 1.56
C LEU A 48 -37.39 -8.25 2.02
N SER A 49 -38.32 -7.89 1.13
CA SER A 49 -39.76 -7.81 1.43
C SER A 49 -40.31 -9.18 1.81
N GLU A 50 -39.93 -10.25 1.09
CA GLU A 50 -40.33 -11.61 1.43
C GLU A 50 -39.70 -12.10 2.74
N ALA A 51 -38.47 -11.69 3.05
CA ALA A 51 -37.81 -12.05 4.31
C ALA A 51 -38.42 -11.30 5.51
N VAL A 52 -38.78 -10.02 5.35
CA VAL A 52 -39.51 -9.24 6.36
C VAL A 52 -40.92 -9.79 6.54
N GLN A 53 -41.63 -10.15 5.47
CA GLN A 53 -42.92 -10.83 5.58
C GLN A 53 -42.79 -12.19 6.27
N ARG A 54 -41.83 -13.03 5.90
CA ARG A 54 -41.58 -14.32 6.57
C ARG A 54 -41.21 -14.14 8.04
N TYR A 55 -40.36 -13.18 8.38
CA TYR A 55 -39.99 -12.91 9.77
C TYR A 55 -41.18 -12.36 10.59
N GLU A 56 -41.97 -11.46 10.01
CA GLU A 56 -43.20 -10.98 10.64
C GLU A 56 -44.25 -12.08 10.78
N GLU A 57 -44.37 -12.98 9.80
CA GLU A 57 -45.27 -14.14 9.83
C GLU A 57 -44.80 -15.18 10.84
N GLU A 58 -43.52 -15.59 10.84
CA GLU A 58 -42.93 -16.54 11.78
C GLU A 58 -42.91 -15.99 13.21
N SER A 59 -42.62 -14.70 13.41
CA SER A 59 -42.69 -14.07 14.74
C SER A 59 -44.13 -13.93 15.22
N ARG A 60 -45.10 -13.66 14.33
CA ARG A 60 -46.53 -13.69 14.67
C ARG A 60 -46.98 -15.12 14.95
N GLU A 61 -46.50 -16.12 14.21
CA GLU A 61 -46.81 -17.54 14.41
C GLU A 61 -46.23 -18.08 15.71
N TYR A 62 -44.98 -17.80 16.04
CA TYR A 62 -44.35 -18.22 17.30
C TYR A 62 -45.05 -17.58 18.51
N LYS A 63 -45.36 -16.29 18.43
CA LYS A 63 -46.15 -15.61 19.46
C LYS A 63 -47.56 -16.19 19.55
N ARG A 64 -48.21 -16.49 18.42
CA ARG A 64 -49.51 -17.19 18.37
C ARG A 64 -49.43 -18.62 18.92
N GLU A 65 -48.35 -19.36 18.69
CA GLU A 65 -48.17 -20.73 19.17
C GLU A 65 -47.95 -20.78 20.68
N ILE A 66 -47.10 -19.90 21.22
CA ILE A 66 -46.93 -19.78 22.68
C ILE A 66 -48.22 -19.30 23.34
N GLN A 67 -48.89 -18.30 22.75
CA GLN A 67 -50.19 -17.84 23.22
C GLN A 67 -51.21 -18.98 23.20
N ARG A 68 -51.30 -19.76 22.10
CA ARG A 68 -52.17 -20.94 21.97
C ARG A 68 -51.81 -22.03 22.97
N LEU A 69 -50.54 -22.23 23.31
CA LEU A 69 -50.11 -23.26 24.25
C LEU A 69 -50.44 -22.87 25.70
N ILE A 70 -50.26 -21.60 26.04
CA ILE A 70 -50.62 -21.02 27.34
C ILE A 70 -52.15 -20.98 27.50
N GLU A 71 -52.87 -20.51 26.48
CA GLU A 71 -54.33 -20.56 26.40
C GLU A 71 -54.79 -22.00 26.54
N LYS A 72 -54.28 -22.95 25.75
CA LYS A 72 -54.64 -24.37 25.87
C LYS A 72 -54.44 -24.92 27.28
N LYS A 73 -53.32 -24.64 27.95
CA LYS A 73 -53.10 -25.10 29.34
C LYS A 73 -53.96 -24.38 30.36
N TYR A 74 -54.28 -23.10 30.14
CA TYR A 74 -55.19 -22.33 30.99
C TYR A 74 -56.64 -22.79 30.81
N GLN A 75 -57.11 -22.96 29.57
CA GLN A 75 -58.39 -23.59 29.22
C GLN A 75 -58.48 -24.99 29.82
N GLU A 76 -57.50 -25.88 29.63
CA GLU A 76 -57.53 -27.24 30.20
C GLU A 76 -57.67 -27.24 31.73
N LYS A 77 -57.06 -26.27 32.42
CA LYS A 77 -57.14 -26.15 33.89
C LYS A 77 -58.46 -25.51 34.35
N ARG A 78 -58.95 -24.51 33.61
CA ARG A 78 -60.24 -23.84 33.84
C ARG A 78 -61.39 -24.79 33.56
N ASP A 79 -61.35 -25.52 32.46
CA ASP A 79 -62.39 -26.46 32.03
C ASP A 79 -62.45 -27.64 33.00
N ARG A 80 -61.31 -28.18 33.48
CA ARG A 80 -61.31 -29.17 34.58
C ARG A 80 -61.93 -28.64 35.88
N LEU A 81 -61.71 -27.37 36.21
CA LEU A 81 -62.27 -26.75 37.41
C LEU A 81 -63.77 -26.47 37.22
N ALA A 82 -64.17 -25.99 36.04
CA ALA A 82 -65.56 -25.75 35.64
C ALA A 82 -66.37 -27.06 35.66
N ASP A 83 -65.86 -28.13 35.04
CA ASP A 83 -66.48 -29.46 35.03
C ASP A 83 -66.69 -30.00 36.47
N SER A 84 -65.79 -29.68 37.39
CA SER A 84 -65.89 -30.13 38.79
C SER A 84 -67.01 -29.43 39.58
N TYR A 85 -67.29 -28.15 39.28
CA TYR A 85 -68.38 -27.39 39.91
C TYR A 85 -69.72 -27.58 39.19
N GLU A 86 -69.72 -27.76 37.87
CA GLU A 86 -70.92 -27.88 37.05
C GLU A 86 -71.77 -29.10 37.43
N LYS A 87 -71.12 -30.22 37.80
CA LYS A 87 -71.82 -31.40 38.29
C LYS A 87 -72.50 -31.19 39.65
N ALA A 88 -71.90 -30.39 40.54
CA ALA A 88 -72.48 -30.04 41.83
C ALA A 88 -73.63 -29.03 41.68
N ILE A 89 -73.44 -28.02 40.82
CA ILE A 89 -74.46 -27.01 40.49
C ILE A 89 -75.68 -27.66 39.85
N SER A 90 -75.50 -28.52 38.84
CA SER A 90 -76.59 -29.23 38.17
C SER A 90 -77.41 -30.11 39.14
N GLY A 91 -76.74 -30.76 40.09
CA GLY A 91 -77.42 -31.52 41.15
C GLY A 91 -78.27 -30.64 42.07
N MET A 92 -77.74 -29.50 42.50
CA MET A 92 -78.47 -28.52 43.33
C MET A 92 -79.63 -27.87 42.57
N GLU A 93 -79.43 -27.46 41.30
CA GLU A 93 -80.48 -26.88 40.44
C GLU A 93 -81.65 -27.86 40.23
N SER A 94 -81.36 -29.17 40.08
CA SER A 94 -82.41 -30.19 39.95
C SER A 94 -83.21 -30.36 41.24
N GLN A 95 -82.55 -30.27 42.40
CA GLN A 95 -83.22 -30.34 43.69
C GLN A 95 -84.10 -29.11 43.93
N GLU A 96 -83.58 -27.91 43.68
CA GLU A 96 -84.30 -26.65 43.82
C GLU A 96 -85.56 -26.62 42.93
N ARG A 97 -85.45 -27.07 41.67
CA ARG A 97 -86.60 -27.22 40.76
C ARG A 97 -87.70 -28.10 41.35
N GLN A 98 -87.33 -29.25 41.92
CA GLN A 98 -88.31 -30.17 42.49
C GLN A 98 -88.99 -29.57 43.72
N GLU A 99 -88.21 -28.95 44.62
CA GLU A 99 -88.74 -28.27 45.81
C GLU A 99 -89.69 -27.12 45.43
N ARG A 100 -89.36 -26.36 44.36
CA ARG A 100 -90.24 -25.31 43.82
C ARG A 100 -91.56 -25.86 43.31
N LEU A 101 -91.54 -26.95 42.53
CA LEU A 101 -92.76 -27.58 42.02
C LEU A 101 -93.65 -28.13 43.16
N ASP A 102 -93.04 -28.74 44.18
CA ASP A 102 -93.75 -29.22 45.36
C ASP A 102 -94.40 -28.07 46.15
N ALA A 103 -93.71 -26.93 46.27
CA ALA A 103 -94.24 -25.73 46.92
C ALA A 103 -95.41 -25.11 46.13
N ILE A 104 -95.28 -25.01 44.80
CA ILE A 104 -96.35 -24.56 43.90
C ILE A 104 -97.60 -25.42 44.09
N ALA A 105 -97.47 -26.75 44.05
CA ALA A 105 -98.61 -27.67 44.21
C ALA A 105 -99.32 -27.50 45.56
N ARG A 106 -98.56 -27.25 46.64
CA ARG A 106 -99.13 -27.00 47.98
C ARG A 106 -99.90 -25.68 48.04
N PHE A 107 -99.37 -24.62 47.42
CA PHE A 107 -100.04 -23.32 47.38
C PHE A 107 -101.27 -23.33 46.46
N GLU A 108 -101.21 -24.00 45.31
CA GLU A 108 -102.36 -24.22 44.43
C GLU A 108 -103.48 -24.97 45.17
N GLU A 109 -103.14 -26.03 45.92
CA GLU A 109 -104.11 -26.76 46.74
C GLU A 109 -104.69 -25.90 47.87
N PHE A 110 -103.86 -25.06 48.50
CA PHE A 110 -104.34 -24.10 49.50
C PHE A 110 -105.35 -23.12 48.90
N LEU A 111 -105.05 -22.51 47.75
CA LEU A 111 -105.95 -21.56 47.09
C LEU A 111 -107.23 -22.23 46.59
N ARG A 112 -107.19 -23.51 46.23
CA ARG A 112 -108.39 -24.28 45.86
C ARG A 112 -109.31 -24.53 47.05
N ARG A 113 -108.76 -24.78 48.24
CA ARG A 113 -109.53 -25.04 49.47
C ARG A 113 -109.98 -23.76 50.18
N TYR A 114 -109.16 -22.72 50.12
CA TYR A 114 -109.34 -21.46 50.83
C TYR A 114 -109.20 -20.27 49.86
N PRO A 115 -110.10 -20.14 48.88
CA PRO A 115 -109.97 -19.13 47.82
C PRO A 115 -110.18 -17.69 48.31
N ASP A 116 -110.86 -17.49 49.45
CA ASP A 116 -111.27 -16.17 49.95
C ASP A 116 -110.89 -15.92 51.43
N GLU A 117 -109.93 -16.68 52.00
CA GLU A 117 -109.51 -16.50 53.40
C GLU A 117 -108.64 -15.23 53.54
N PRO A 118 -109.17 -14.14 54.14
CA PRO A 118 -108.55 -12.81 54.03
C PRO A 118 -107.18 -12.70 54.70
N ARG A 119 -106.86 -13.60 55.66
CA ARG A 119 -105.59 -13.55 56.38
C ARG A 119 -104.44 -14.19 55.61
N TYR A 120 -104.69 -15.27 54.88
CA TYR A 120 -103.61 -16.11 54.31
C TYR A 120 -103.66 -16.18 52.78
N THR A 121 -104.84 -16.08 52.16
CA THR A 121 -104.98 -16.10 50.71
C THR A 121 -104.14 -15.03 50.01
N PRO A 122 -104.11 -13.74 50.41
CA PRO A 122 -103.28 -12.75 49.71
C PRO A 122 -101.77 -13.00 49.88
N ASP A 123 -101.32 -13.50 51.05
CA ASP A 123 -99.91 -13.91 51.25
C ASP A 123 -99.56 -15.11 50.36
N VAL A 124 -100.44 -16.10 50.27
CA VAL A 124 -100.26 -17.29 49.41
C VAL A 124 -100.28 -16.92 47.93
N MET A 125 -101.18 -16.02 47.51
CA MET A 125 -101.22 -15.51 46.13
C MET A 125 -99.93 -14.76 45.78
N PHE A 126 -99.43 -13.91 46.68
CA PHE A 126 -98.16 -13.20 46.48
C PHE A 126 -96.99 -14.17 46.34
N ARG A 127 -96.84 -15.14 47.27
CA ARG A 127 -95.77 -16.14 47.21
C ARG A 127 -95.88 -17.07 46.02
N LEU A 128 -97.09 -17.48 45.65
CA LEU A 128 -97.30 -18.32 44.47
C LEU A 128 -96.95 -17.56 43.18
N ALA A 129 -97.22 -16.26 43.10
CA ALA A 129 -96.82 -15.42 41.98
C ALA A 129 -95.28 -15.33 41.84
N GLU A 130 -94.54 -15.23 42.95
CA GLU A 130 -93.08 -15.31 42.96
C GLU A 130 -92.58 -16.67 42.46
N LEU A 131 -93.14 -17.77 42.97
CA LEU A 131 -92.75 -19.12 42.55
C LEU A 131 -93.07 -19.41 41.08
N TYR A 132 -94.20 -18.90 40.59
CA TYR A 132 -94.52 -18.96 39.17
C TYR A 132 -93.53 -18.16 38.33
N TYR A 133 -93.06 -17.01 38.82
CA TYR A 133 -92.08 -16.21 38.10
C TYR A 133 -90.75 -16.96 38.00
N GLU A 134 -90.31 -17.57 39.10
CA GLU A 134 -89.11 -18.41 39.11
C GLU A 134 -89.22 -19.63 38.20
N ARG A 135 -90.37 -20.33 38.24
CA ARG A 135 -90.65 -21.47 37.36
C ARG A 135 -90.60 -21.06 35.89
N SER A 136 -91.29 -19.98 35.54
CA SER A 136 -91.31 -19.45 34.18
C SER A 136 -89.93 -18.98 33.72
N SER A 137 -89.15 -18.37 34.61
CA SER A 137 -87.78 -17.94 34.34
C SER A 137 -86.85 -19.13 34.09
N ASP A 138 -86.94 -20.18 34.90
CA ASP A 138 -86.17 -21.41 34.71
C ASP A 138 -86.56 -22.13 33.42
N THR A 139 -87.87 -22.23 33.14
CA THR A 139 -88.39 -22.82 31.90
C THR A 139 -87.89 -22.08 30.68
N HIS A 140 -87.93 -20.75 30.70
CA HIS A 140 -87.38 -19.92 29.63
C HIS A 140 -85.86 -20.12 29.49
N LEU A 141 -85.12 -20.19 30.60
CA LEU A 141 -83.67 -20.41 30.56
C LEU A 141 -83.29 -21.78 29.99
N VAL A 142 -84.05 -22.83 30.30
CA VAL A 142 -83.92 -24.15 29.68
C VAL A 142 -84.22 -24.07 28.19
N ALA A 143 -85.34 -23.45 27.79
CA ALA A 143 -85.70 -23.29 26.39
C ALA A 143 -84.64 -22.49 25.60
N MET A 144 -84.04 -21.46 26.21
CA MET A 144 -82.93 -20.71 25.63
C MET A 144 -81.66 -21.56 25.46
N ARG A 145 -81.31 -22.41 26.44
CA ARG A 145 -80.18 -23.35 26.33
C ARG A 145 -80.41 -24.37 25.21
N GLU A 146 -81.60 -24.96 25.16
CA GLU A 146 -81.97 -25.91 24.10
C GLU A 146 -81.95 -25.24 22.71
N GLN A 147 -82.40 -24.00 22.60
CA GLN A 147 -82.32 -23.25 21.34
C GLN A 147 -80.86 -22.97 20.96
N GLU A 148 -80.00 -22.59 21.91
CA GLU A 148 -78.58 -22.35 21.66
C GLU A 148 -77.87 -23.63 21.17
N GLU A 149 -78.19 -24.79 21.74
CA GLU A 149 -77.69 -26.10 21.27
C GLU A 149 -78.19 -26.42 19.85
N LYS A 150 -79.47 -26.19 19.58
CA LYS A 150 -80.05 -26.37 18.24
C LYS A 150 -79.40 -25.43 17.22
N LEU A 151 -79.14 -24.18 17.58
CA LEU A 151 -78.45 -23.17 16.76
C LEU A 151 -76.99 -23.56 16.46
N ARG A 152 -76.27 -24.15 17.43
CA ARG A 152 -74.92 -24.68 17.21
C ARG A 152 -74.90 -25.90 16.29
N ALA A 153 -75.97 -26.69 16.29
CA ALA A 153 -76.12 -27.88 15.47
C ALA A 153 -76.73 -27.62 14.08
N LEU A 154 -77.17 -26.38 13.79
CA LEU A 154 -77.80 -26.01 12.52
C LEU A 154 -76.74 -25.85 11.41
N PRO A 155 -76.95 -26.45 10.22
CA PRO A 155 -76.09 -26.22 9.06
C PRO A 155 -76.14 -24.76 8.60
N GLU A 156 -75.04 -24.28 8.01
CA GLU A 156 -74.92 -22.92 7.49
C GLU A 156 -76.01 -22.66 6.41
N GLY A 157 -76.83 -21.63 6.61
CA GLY A 157 -77.93 -21.25 5.71
C GLY A 157 -79.32 -21.80 6.05
N ALA A 158 -79.49 -22.56 7.14
CA ALA A 158 -80.79 -23.00 7.62
C ALA A 158 -81.58 -21.88 8.35
N GLU A 159 -82.91 -21.93 8.29
CA GLU A 159 -83.80 -20.93 8.90
C GLU A 159 -83.70 -20.95 10.44
N LEU A 160 -83.49 -19.77 11.04
CA LEU A 160 -83.29 -19.62 12.49
C LEU A 160 -84.62 -19.82 13.23
N PRO A 161 -84.72 -20.73 14.22
CA PRO A 161 -85.92 -20.86 15.03
C PRO A 161 -86.16 -19.58 15.85
N PRO A 162 -87.43 -19.17 16.07
CA PRO A 162 -87.75 -17.99 16.86
C PRO A 162 -87.25 -18.13 18.30
N GLU A 163 -86.77 -17.03 18.88
CA GLU A 163 -86.32 -16.99 20.28
C GLU A 163 -87.49 -17.27 21.23
N PRO A 164 -87.38 -18.28 22.14
CA PRO A 164 -88.38 -18.57 23.15
C PRO A 164 -88.70 -17.31 23.93
N GLN A 165 -89.96 -16.89 23.94
CA GLN A 165 -90.39 -15.76 24.74
C GLN A 165 -90.65 -16.21 26.19
N PRO A 166 -90.31 -15.40 27.19
CA PRO A 166 -90.67 -15.72 28.56
C PRO A 166 -92.18 -15.62 28.77
N ASP A 167 -92.78 -16.59 29.45
CA ASP A 167 -94.21 -16.59 29.79
C ASP A 167 -94.42 -16.36 31.28
N PHE A 168 -94.64 -15.10 31.66
CA PHE A 168 -94.92 -14.70 33.05
C PHE A 168 -96.41 -14.51 33.33
N GLU A 169 -97.30 -14.92 32.42
CA GLU A 169 -98.74 -14.72 32.60
C GLU A 169 -99.28 -15.31 33.92
N PRO A 170 -98.83 -16.49 34.40
CA PRO A 170 -99.28 -17.00 35.70
C PRO A 170 -98.98 -16.06 36.88
N SER A 171 -97.82 -15.41 36.88
CA SER A 171 -97.44 -14.42 37.91
C SER A 171 -98.21 -13.11 37.75
N ILE A 172 -98.29 -12.62 36.52
CA ILE A 172 -98.99 -11.36 36.18
C ILE A 172 -100.46 -11.46 36.55
N SER A 173 -101.13 -12.55 36.17
CA SER A 173 -102.52 -12.83 36.52
C SER A 173 -102.73 -12.88 38.03
N LEU A 174 -101.85 -13.53 38.80
CA LEU A 174 -101.95 -13.56 40.26
C LEU A 174 -101.74 -12.18 40.89
N TYR A 175 -100.76 -11.40 40.44
CA TYR A 175 -100.57 -10.02 40.95
C TYR A 175 -101.76 -9.12 40.60
N ARG A 176 -102.33 -9.21 39.40
CA ARG A 176 -103.54 -8.47 39.01
C ARG A 176 -104.75 -8.88 39.88
N GLN A 177 -104.92 -10.16 40.15
CA GLN A 177 -105.97 -10.67 41.04
C GLN A 177 -105.76 -10.22 42.49
N LEU A 178 -104.51 -10.23 42.98
CA LEU A 178 -104.16 -9.80 44.33
C LEU A 178 -104.49 -8.31 44.52
N LEU A 179 -104.05 -7.46 43.59
CA LEU A 179 -104.28 -6.01 43.63
C LEU A 179 -105.76 -5.63 43.48
N SER A 180 -106.58 -6.45 42.81
CA SER A 180 -108.01 -6.18 42.63
C SER A 180 -108.88 -6.74 43.77
N ARG A 181 -108.59 -7.94 44.26
CA ARG A 181 -109.39 -8.62 45.30
C ARG A 181 -108.99 -8.19 46.71
N PHE A 182 -107.74 -7.77 46.91
CA PHE A 182 -107.19 -7.38 48.21
C PHE A 182 -106.52 -5.99 48.14
N PRO A 183 -107.28 -4.91 47.92
CA PRO A 183 -106.73 -3.55 47.78
C PRO A 183 -105.97 -3.04 49.00
N ASP A 184 -106.27 -3.57 50.20
CA ASP A 184 -105.62 -3.20 51.46
C ASP A 184 -104.48 -4.17 51.87
N TYR A 185 -104.05 -5.06 50.98
CA TYR A 185 -102.97 -6.00 51.29
C TYR A 185 -101.63 -5.25 51.51
N ARG A 186 -100.98 -5.56 52.63
CA ARG A 186 -99.80 -4.83 53.16
C ARG A 186 -98.58 -4.82 52.22
N LEU A 187 -98.51 -5.69 51.22
CA LEU A 187 -97.41 -5.76 50.23
C LEU A 187 -97.87 -5.35 48.82
N ASN A 188 -98.93 -4.53 48.70
CA ASN A 188 -99.41 -4.06 47.40
C ASN A 188 -98.39 -3.15 46.68
N ASP A 189 -97.54 -2.44 47.42
CA ASP A 189 -96.40 -1.73 46.84
C ASP A 189 -95.41 -2.70 46.18
N GLY A 190 -95.05 -3.80 46.86
CA GLY A 190 -94.24 -4.88 46.30
C GLY A 190 -94.92 -5.61 45.15
N ALA A 191 -96.24 -5.82 45.21
CA ALA A 191 -97.01 -6.46 44.14
C ALA A 191 -97.06 -5.57 42.89
N LEU A 192 -97.20 -4.25 43.03
CA LEU A 192 -97.11 -3.31 41.90
C LEU A 192 -95.72 -3.28 41.27
N TYR A 193 -94.66 -3.31 42.09
CA TYR A 193 -93.29 -3.38 41.59
C TYR A 193 -93.05 -4.69 40.82
N LEU A 194 -93.39 -5.85 41.42
CA LEU A 194 -93.18 -7.16 40.80
C LEU A 194 -94.07 -7.38 39.58
N LEU A 195 -95.29 -6.82 39.56
CA LEU A 195 -96.15 -6.77 38.38
C LEU A 195 -95.48 -5.98 37.26
N GLY A 196 -95.01 -4.75 37.56
CA GLY A 196 -94.29 -3.93 36.60
C GLY A 196 -93.05 -4.63 36.04
N TYR A 197 -92.31 -5.31 36.91
CA TYR A 197 -91.13 -6.09 36.55
C TYR A 197 -91.46 -7.28 35.67
N CYS A 198 -92.47 -8.09 36.00
CA CYS A 198 -92.89 -9.22 35.17
C CYS A 198 -93.35 -8.75 33.78
N LEU A 199 -94.13 -7.67 33.72
CA LEU A 199 -94.60 -7.07 32.47
C LEU A 199 -93.43 -6.57 31.61
N GLU A 200 -92.48 -5.85 32.21
CA GLU A 200 -91.24 -5.42 31.54
C GLU A 200 -90.46 -6.64 30.99
N LYS A 201 -90.31 -7.72 31.77
CA LYS A 201 -89.61 -8.93 31.32
C LYS A 201 -90.35 -9.71 30.24
N GLN A 202 -91.66 -9.57 30.14
CA GLN A 202 -92.47 -10.12 29.04
C GLN A 202 -92.58 -9.17 27.83
N ASN A 203 -91.84 -8.05 27.84
CA ASN A 203 -91.87 -6.99 26.83
C ASN A 203 -93.21 -6.22 26.75
N ALA A 204 -94.06 -6.28 27.79
CA ALA A 204 -95.26 -5.47 27.95
C ALA A 204 -94.91 -4.12 28.62
N PHE A 205 -94.05 -3.33 27.98
CA PHE A 205 -93.39 -2.18 28.60
C PHE A 205 -94.34 -1.06 29.04
N GLU A 206 -95.39 -0.76 28.27
CA GLU A 206 -96.37 0.29 28.61
C GLU A 206 -97.17 -0.06 29.88
N GLU A 207 -97.60 -1.32 30.00
CA GLU A 207 -98.30 -1.81 31.19
C GLU A 207 -97.36 -1.87 32.41
N GLY A 208 -96.10 -2.22 32.17
CA GLY A 208 -95.04 -2.19 33.19
C GLY A 208 -94.81 -0.78 33.72
N LEU A 209 -94.65 0.19 32.81
CA LEU A 209 -94.53 1.60 33.14
C LEU A 209 -95.73 2.11 33.96
N ALA A 210 -96.96 1.78 33.54
CA ALA A 210 -98.16 2.16 34.28
C ALA A 210 -98.18 1.58 35.71
N SER A 211 -97.65 0.36 35.89
CA SER A 211 -97.53 -0.27 37.21
C SER A 211 -96.51 0.44 38.10
N TYR A 212 -95.33 0.79 37.56
CA TYR A 212 -94.33 1.60 38.28
C TYR A 212 -94.83 3.01 38.61
N GLN A 213 -95.55 3.67 37.69
CA GLN A 213 -96.18 4.98 37.91
C GLN A 213 -97.23 4.93 39.01
N ARG A 214 -98.05 3.87 39.06
CA ARG A 214 -99.00 3.64 40.15
C ARG A 214 -98.28 3.47 41.48
N LEU A 215 -97.14 2.76 41.51
CA LEU A 215 -96.33 2.59 42.71
C LEU A 215 -95.82 3.92 43.25
N ILE A 216 -95.16 4.74 42.43
CA ILE A 216 -94.59 6.03 42.90
C ILE A 216 -95.68 7.04 43.29
N THR A 217 -96.89 6.91 42.74
CA THR A 217 -98.02 7.82 43.03
C THR A 217 -98.77 7.39 44.29
N GLN A 218 -99.05 6.10 44.45
CA GLN A 218 -99.85 5.57 45.57
C GLN A 218 -99.00 5.27 46.80
N TYR A 219 -97.72 4.91 46.61
CA TYR A 219 -96.78 4.52 47.65
C TYR A 219 -95.43 5.25 47.50
N PRO A 220 -95.39 6.60 47.52
CA PRO A 220 -94.16 7.38 47.28
C PRO A 220 -93.04 7.13 48.31
N ALA A 221 -93.38 6.64 49.50
CA ALA A 221 -92.42 6.27 50.55
C ALA A 221 -92.05 4.77 50.54
N SER A 222 -92.48 4.01 49.53
CA SER A 222 -92.13 2.59 49.40
C SER A 222 -90.62 2.43 49.22
N ARG A 223 -90.06 1.37 49.79
CA ARG A 223 -88.67 0.96 49.53
C ARG A 223 -88.37 0.70 48.05
N PHE A 224 -89.41 0.47 47.24
CA PHE A 224 -89.30 0.23 45.81
C PHE A 224 -89.41 1.52 44.98
N ALA A 225 -89.68 2.68 45.58
CA ALA A 225 -89.95 3.92 44.87
C ALA A 225 -88.73 4.43 44.08
N THR A 226 -87.53 4.40 44.68
CA THR A 226 -86.28 4.81 44.00
C THR A 226 -85.98 3.91 42.81
N GLU A 227 -86.11 2.59 42.96
CA GLU A 227 -85.93 1.66 41.84
C GLU A 227 -87.01 1.83 40.76
N ALA A 228 -88.27 2.07 41.14
CA ALA A 228 -89.33 2.38 40.19
C ALA A 228 -89.03 3.66 39.39
N TRP A 229 -88.48 4.71 40.02
CA TRP A 229 -88.01 5.90 39.31
C TRP A 229 -86.87 5.59 38.33
N VAL A 230 -85.90 4.76 38.71
CA VAL A 230 -84.86 4.29 37.79
C VAL A 230 -85.46 3.54 36.61
N ARG A 231 -86.41 2.62 36.84
CA ARG A 231 -87.10 1.86 35.77
C ARG A 231 -87.89 2.76 34.82
N ILE A 232 -88.57 3.78 35.34
CA ILE A 232 -89.26 4.82 34.56
C ILE A 232 -88.22 5.60 33.72
N GLY A 233 -87.09 5.97 34.33
CA GLY A 233 -85.99 6.63 33.64
C GLY A 233 -85.42 5.80 32.50
N GLU A 234 -85.20 4.49 32.70
CA GLU A 234 -84.70 3.56 31.67
C GLU A 234 -85.70 3.43 30.52
N TYR A 235 -87.00 3.28 30.82
CA TYR A 235 -88.04 3.24 29.80
C TYR A 235 -87.98 4.46 28.86
N TYR A 236 -87.92 5.67 29.43
CA TYR A 236 -87.84 6.89 28.63
C TYR A 236 -86.47 7.11 27.98
N PHE A 237 -85.39 6.65 28.61
CA PHE A 237 -84.05 6.73 28.00
C PHE A 237 -83.97 5.91 26.70
N ASP A 238 -84.62 4.74 26.68
CA ASP A 238 -84.67 3.83 25.52
C ASP A 238 -85.78 4.17 24.52
N ALA A 239 -86.67 5.13 24.82
CA ALA A 239 -87.77 5.54 23.96
C ALA A 239 -87.33 6.56 22.88
N TYR A 240 -86.40 6.16 22.00
CA TYR A 240 -85.83 7.01 20.93
C TYR A 240 -86.87 7.67 20.00
N SER A 241 -88.05 7.07 19.86
CA SER A 241 -89.12 7.55 18.99
C SER A 241 -90.01 8.63 19.65
N ASP A 242 -89.93 8.83 20.97
CA ASP A 242 -90.66 9.88 21.67
C ASP A 242 -89.77 11.14 21.83
N PRO A 243 -90.11 12.27 21.17
CA PRO A 243 -89.30 13.48 21.24
C PRO A 243 -89.22 14.09 22.65
N ASP A 244 -90.18 13.79 23.53
CA ASP A 244 -90.20 14.25 24.91
C ASP A 244 -89.58 13.23 25.88
N ALA A 245 -88.99 12.14 25.38
CA ALA A 245 -88.50 11.06 26.21
C ALA A 245 -87.30 11.46 27.07
N LEU A 246 -86.30 12.16 26.51
CA LEU A 246 -85.10 12.56 27.27
C LEU A 246 -85.43 13.51 28.44
N PRO A 247 -86.29 14.53 28.30
CA PRO A 247 -86.77 15.32 29.44
C PRO A 247 -87.49 14.49 30.52
N LYS A 248 -88.34 13.53 30.13
CA LYS A 248 -89.02 12.64 31.07
C LYS A 248 -88.05 11.70 31.79
N ALA A 249 -87.04 11.19 31.07
CA ALA A 249 -85.95 10.40 31.64
C ALA A 249 -85.14 11.23 32.64
N ALA A 250 -84.78 12.47 32.29
CA ALA A 250 -84.08 13.40 33.18
C ALA A 250 -84.88 13.61 34.47
N GLN A 251 -86.17 13.90 34.37
CA GLN A 251 -87.05 14.08 35.54
C GLN A 251 -87.08 12.83 36.44
N ALA A 252 -87.16 11.64 35.84
CA ALA A 252 -87.21 10.38 36.57
C ALA A 252 -85.88 10.09 37.29
N TYR A 253 -84.74 10.26 36.62
CA TYR A 253 -83.44 10.08 37.26
C TYR A 253 -83.13 11.18 38.29
N GLU A 254 -83.54 12.44 38.04
CA GLU A 254 -83.47 13.53 39.02
C GLU A 254 -84.28 13.21 40.29
N ALA A 255 -85.42 12.53 40.15
CA ALA A 255 -86.19 12.04 41.29
C ALA A 255 -85.46 10.90 42.02
N ALA A 256 -84.85 9.96 41.28
CA ALA A 256 -84.10 8.84 41.86
C ALA A 256 -82.86 9.30 42.64
N ILE A 257 -82.10 10.28 42.14
CA ILE A 257 -80.86 10.76 42.81
C ILE A 257 -81.12 11.59 44.08
N ARG A 258 -82.38 11.85 44.44
CA ARG A 258 -82.70 12.49 45.74
C ARG A 258 -82.41 11.55 46.91
N ASP A 259 -82.48 10.25 46.68
CA ASP A 259 -82.13 9.21 47.64
C ASP A 259 -80.65 8.83 47.48
N THR A 260 -79.76 9.63 48.06
CA THR A 260 -78.30 9.46 47.94
C THR A 260 -77.76 8.22 48.66
N ALA A 261 -78.55 7.62 49.54
CA ALA A 261 -78.21 6.39 50.25
C ALA A 261 -78.61 5.12 49.49
N HIS A 262 -79.37 5.24 48.39
CA HIS A 262 -79.85 4.09 47.64
C HIS A 262 -78.69 3.40 46.88
N PRO A 263 -78.65 2.06 46.81
CA PRO A 263 -77.67 1.31 46.02
C PRO A 263 -77.70 1.54 44.49
N LEU A 264 -78.59 2.42 44.00
CA LEU A 264 -78.71 2.78 42.57
C LEU A 264 -78.35 4.26 42.34
N TYR A 265 -77.90 4.98 43.37
CA TYR A 265 -77.59 6.41 43.27
C TYR A 265 -76.52 6.70 42.22
N ASP A 266 -75.45 5.91 42.21
CA ASP A 266 -74.36 5.95 41.25
C ASP A 266 -74.82 5.73 39.80
N LYS A 267 -75.64 4.69 39.58
CA LYS A 267 -76.23 4.36 38.27
C LYS A 267 -77.19 5.44 37.80
N ALA A 268 -78.00 6.00 38.70
CA ALA A 268 -78.91 7.08 38.39
C ALA A 268 -78.15 8.38 38.04
N LEU A 269 -77.05 8.70 38.75
CA LEU A 269 -76.16 9.82 38.39
C LEU A 269 -75.54 9.63 37.00
N TYR A 270 -75.02 8.43 36.73
CA TYR A 270 -74.42 8.11 35.44
C TYR A 270 -75.44 8.24 34.29
N LYS A 271 -76.62 7.64 34.45
CA LYS A 271 -77.69 7.69 33.47
C LYS A 271 -78.21 9.11 33.26
N LEU A 272 -78.31 9.91 34.32
CA LEU A 272 -78.67 11.33 34.20
C LEU A 272 -77.61 12.12 33.43
N GLY A 273 -76.31 11.88 33.68
CA GLY A 273 -75.22 12.47 32.90
C GLY A 273 -75.34 12.14 31.41
N TRP A 274 -75.63 10.88 31.08
CA TRP A 274 -75.91 10.44 29.71
C TRP A 274 -77.16 11.08 29.10
N VAL A 275 -78.22 11.25 29.87
CA VAL A 275 -79.43 11.95 29.39
C VAL A 275 -79.07 13.38 29.01
N TYR A 276 -78.37 14.13 29.88
CA TYR A 276 -77.95 15.49 29.55
C TYR A 276 -76.96 15.55 28.39
N TYR A 277 -76.03 14.60 28.30
CA TYR A 277 -75.11 14.49 27.16
C TYR A 277 -75.88 14.31 25.85
N ARG A 278 -76.90 13.43 25.81
CA ARG A 278 -77.78 13.24 24.64
C ARG A 278 -78.69 14.42 24.32
N MET A 279 -78.78 15.40 25.23
CA MET A 279 -79.52 16.65 25.05
C MET A 279 -78.59 17.82 24.70
N ASP A 280 -77.30 17.58 24.43
CA ASP A 280 -76.25 18.59 24.24
C ASP A 280 -76.11 19.57 25.43
N ARG A 281 -76.58 19.16 26.61
CA ARG A 281 -76.49 19.91 27.87
C ARG A 281 -75.19 19.54 28.58
N PHE A 282 -74.06 19.89 27.97
CA PHE A 282 -72.73 19.44 28.40
C PHE A 282 -72.31 19.97 29.76
N ASP A 283 -72.69 21.19 30.14
CA ASP A 283 -72.43 21.72 31.49
C ASP A 283 -73.07 20.82 32.56
N GLU A 284 -74.35 20.48 32.39
CA GLU A 284 -75.04 19.57 33.32
C GLU A 284 -74.53 18.13 33.24
N ALA A 285 -74.19 17.64 32.04
CA ALA A 285 -73.65 16.29 31.85
C ALA A 285 -72.31 16.11 32.59
N VAL A 286 -71.37 17.04 32.36
CA VAL A 286 -70.06 17.04 33.02
C VAL A 286 -70.23 17.15 34.54
N ASP A 287 -71.12 18.01 35.03
CA ASP A 287 -71.39 18.12 36.47
C ASP A 287 -71.87 16.79 37.07
N ARG A 288 -72.69 15.99 36.36
CA ARG A 288 -73.13 14.67 36.87
C ARG A 288 -72.04 13.61 36.78
N PHE A 289 -71.28 13.58 35.70
CA PHE A 289 -70.14 12.65 35.60
C PHE A 289 -69.07 12.96 36.64
N ILE A 290 -68.76 14.23 36.86
CA ILE A 290 -67.82 14.67 37.90
C ILE A 290 -68.36 14.37 39.30
N ALA A 291 -69.64 14.60 39.58
CA ALA A 291 -70.24 14.24 40.85
C ALA A 291 -70.15 12.73 41.13
N LEU A 292 -70.29 11.90 40.10
CA LEU A 292 -70.10 10.44 40.20
C LEU A 292 -68.64 10.07 40.48
N VAL A 293 -67.69 10.73 39.82
CA VAL A 293 -66.26 10.52 40.09
C VAL A 293 -65.90 10.97 41.51
N ASP A 294 -66.34 12.16 41.93
CA ASP A 294 -66.14 12.69 43.29
C ASP A 294 -66.73 11.73 44.35
N LEU A 295 -67.89 11.12 44.09
CA LEU A 295 -68.48 10.08 44.94
C LEU A 295 -67.53 8.88 45.09
N TYR A 296 -67.01 8.35 43.98
CA TYR A 296 -66.10 7.22 44.01
C TYR A 296 -64.74 7.57 44.61
N GLU A 297 -64.19 8.77 44.37
CA GLU A 297 -62.96 9.19 45.03
C GLU A 297 -63.13 9.31 46.56
N ALA A 298 -64.29 9.80 47.02
CA ALA A 298 -64.62 9.84 48.45
C ALA A 298 -64.79 8.43 49.05
N GLN A 299 -65.42 7.50 48.32
CA GLN A 299 -65.53 6.10 48.73
C GLN A 299 -64.16 5.41 48.76
N ARG A 300 -63.34 5.61 47.73
CA ARG A 300 -61.95 5.12 47.65
C ARG A 300 -61.11 5.61 48.81
N ALA A 301 -61.20 6.90 49.16
CA ALA A 301 -60.49 7.47 50.30
C ALA A 301 -60.89 6.86 51.65
N THR A 302 -62.12 6.33 51.78
CA THR A 302 -62.65 5.78 53.03
C THR A 302 -62.60 4.24 53.11
N GLN A 303 -62.72 3.55 51.98
CA GLN A 303 -62.88 2.09 51.89
C GLN A 303 -61.71 1.39 51.19
N GLY A 304 -60.77 2.15 50.60
CA GLY A 304 -59.66 1.63 49.80
C GLY A 304 -60.03 1.36 48.33
N ASP A 305 -59.00 1.16 47.51
CA ASP A 305 -59.09 1.09 46.04
C ASP A 305 -59.97 -0.05 45.52
N GLU A 306 -59.92 -1.22 46.15
CA GLU A 306 -60.67 -2.40 45.70
C GLU A 306 -62.18 -2.31 45.98
N ALA A 307 -62.58 -1.57 47.02
CA ALA A 307 -63.97 -1.50 47.45
C ALA A 307 -64.68 -0.18 47.06
N GLY A 308 -63.95 0.93 46.91
CA GLY A 308 -64.51 2.27 46.70
C GLY A 308 -64.42 2.84 45.28
N GLY A 309 -63.82 2.13 44.33
CA GLY A 309 -63.50 2.67 43.00
C GLY A 309 -64.67 2.81 42.01
N GLY A 310 -65.74 2.03 42.19
CA GLY A 310 -66.96 2.09 41.36
C GLY A 310 -66.77 1.71 39.89
N ASP A 311 -67.62 0.80 39.38
CA ASP A 311 -67.48 0.29 38.01
C ASP A 311 -67.62 1.39 36.92
N LEU A 312 -68.32 2.49 37.24
CA LEU A 312 -68.66 3.55 36.28
C LEU A 312 -67.65 4.72 36.26
N ARG A 313 -66.61 4.72 37.12
CA ARG A 313 -65.66 5.85 37.24
C ARG A 313 -64.97 6.17 35.92
N ASN A 314 -64.42 5.14 35.26
CA ASN A 314 -63.65 5.30 34.03
C ASN A 314 -64.52 5.81 32.88
N GLU A 315 -65.77 5.33 32.80
CA GLU A 315 -66.73 5.76 31.79
C GLU A 315 -67.16 7.21 32.03
N ALA A 316 -67.42 7.59 33.27
CA ALA A 316 -67.72 8.98 33.63
C ALA A 316 -66.58 9.94 33.25
N LEU A 317 -65.32 9.58 33.53
CA LEU A 317 -64.15 10.36 33.10
C LEU A 317 -64.02 10.41 31.57
N GLN A 318 -64.31 9.30 30.88
CA GLN A 318 -64.29 9.25 29.43
C GLN A 318 -65.35 10.18 28.82
N TYR A 319 -66.59 10.14 29.29
CA TYR A 319 -67.66 11.03 28.82
C TYR A 319 -67.44 12.49 29.22
N THR A 320 -66.77 12.73 30.34
CA THR A 320 -66.29 14.08 30.70
C THR A 320 -65.30 14.60 29.65
N ALA A 321 -64.29 13.80 29.30
CA ALA A 321 -63.33 14.16 28.26
C ALA A 321 -63.98 14.31 26.87
N ILE A 322 -64.89 13.41 26.49
CA ILE A 322 -65.66 13.51 25.23
C ILE A 322 -66.51 14.78 25.21
N SER A 323 -67.16 15.13 26.31
CA SER A 323 -67.95 16.37 26.40
C SER A 323 -67.05 17.61 26.25
N PHE A 324 -65.87 17.61 26.88
CA PHE A 324 -64.88 18.68 26.69
C PHE A 324 -64.25 18.69 25.30
N ALA A 325 -64.30 17.60 24.54
CA ALA A 325 -63.79 17.53 23.17
C ALA A 325 -64.82 17.99 22.13
N ASP A 326 -66.02 18.40 22.54
CA ASP A 326 -67.02 18.94 21.60
C ASP A 326 -66.48 20.19 20.90
N ASP A 327 -66.56 20.22 19.58
CA ASP A 327 -65.99 21.31 18.75
C ASP A 327 -66.72 22.65 18.93
N THR A 328 -67.96 22.64 19.43
CA THR A 328 -68.81 23.84 19.55
C THR A 328 -68.89 24.40 20.96
N TRP A 329 -68.77 23.53 21.98
CA TRP A 329 -68.87 23.90 23.39
C TRP A 329 -67.53 23.82 24.14
N GLY A 330 -66.64 22.93 23.71
CA GLY A 330 -65.49 22.45 24.46
C GLY A 330 -64.13 23.07 24.09
N GLY A 331 -63.08 22.31 24.36
CA GLY A 331 -61.66 22.65 24.20
C GLY A 331 -60.86 22.46 25.49
N LEU A 332 -59.53 22.34 25.36
CA LEU A 332 -58.62 22.23 26.51
C LEU A 332 -58.77 23.42 27.48
N ASP A 333 -59.01 24.62 26.97
CA ASP A 333 -59.21 25.81 27.81
C ASP A 333 -60.54 25.77 28.59
N LYS A 334 -61.60 25.17 28.03
CA LYS A 334 -62.87 24.94 28.74
C LYS A 334 -62.67 23.97 29.89
N ALA A 335 -61.96 22.86 29.66
CA ALA A 335 -61.61 21.90 30.71
C ALA A 335 -60.79 22.56 31.84
N LYS A 336 -59.77 23.36 31.49
CA LYS A 336 -58.97 24.13 32.46
C LYS A 336 -59.83 25.13 33.25
N ALA A 337 -60.73 25.85 32.59
CA ALA A 337 -61.63 26.79 33.25
C ALA A 337 -62.62 26.08 34.20
N TYR A 338 -63.09 24.88 33.82
CA TYR A 338 -63.96 24.06 34.66
C TYR A 338 -63.26 23.63 35.95
N PHE A 339 -62.06 23.03 35.86
CA PHE A 339 -61.29 22.62 37.05
C PHE A 339 -60.83 23.82 37.88
N ALA A 340 -60.54 24.97 37.26
CA ALA A 340 -60.29 26.20 38.00
C ALA A 340 -61.50 26.66 38.82
N LYS A 341 -62.73 26.44 38.33
CA LYS A 341 -63.98 26.77 39.02
C LYS A 341 -64.28 25.82 40.18
N ILE A 342 -64.13 24.51 39.99
CA ILE A 342 -64.48 23.50 41.01
C ILE A 342 -63.34 23.17 41.99
N GLY A 343 -62.15 23.72 41.75
CA GLY A 343 -60.93 23.47 42.51
C GLY A 343 -60.18 22.21 42.06
N PRO A 344 -58.92 22.04 42.49
CA PRO A 344 -58.07 20.92 42.08
C PRO A 344 -58.70 19.57 42.43
N ARG A 345 -58.50 18.58 41.56
CA ARG A 345 -58.95 17.20 41.76
C ARG A 345 -57.82 16.22 41.45
N PRO A 346 -57.71 15.10 42.17
CA PRO A 346 -56.63 14.13 41.97
C PRO A 346 -56.67 13.48 40.58
N TYR A 347 -57.85 13.40 39.96
CA TYR A 347 -58.05 12.84 38.61
C TYR A 347 -58.03 13.90 37.49
N GLU A 348 -57.73 15.18 37.79
CA GLU A 348 -57.66 16.25 36.78
C GLU A 348 -56.65 15.93 35.65
N PRO A 349 -55.41 15.47 35.93
CA PRO A 349 -54.48 15.06 34.86
C PRO A 349 -55.00 13.89 34.02
N GLU A 350 -55.76 12.98 34.62
CA GLU A 350 -56.38 11.85 33.92
C GLU A 350 -57.42 12.35 32.90
N VAL A 351 -58.20 13.39 33.23
CA VAL A 351 -59.14 14.02 32.30
C VAL A 351 -58.42 14.70 31.15
N TYR A 352 -57.33 15.44 31.41
CA TYR A 352 -56.55 16.05 30.32
C TYR A 352 -55.89 15.01 29.42
N ARG A 353 -55.40 13.91 29.98
CA ARG A 353 -54.86 12.79 29.20
C ARG A 353 -55.93 12.20 28.28
N ARG A 354 -57.11 11.86 28.82
CA ARG A 354 -58.23 11.32 28.03
C ARG A 354 -58.71 12.30 26.98
N LEU A 355 -58.74 13.60 27.30
CA LEU A 355 -59.05 14.65 26.34
C LEU A 355 -58.00 14.71 25.21
N GLY A 356 -56.71 14.57 25.54
CA GLY A 356 -55.64 14.42 24.56
C GLY A 356 -55.81 13.19 23.66
N ASP A 357 -56.22 12.06 24.23
CA ASP A 357 -56.54 10.84 23.45
C ASP A 357 -57.72 11.07 22.50
N VAL A 358 -58.79 11.72 22.95
CA VAL A 358 -59.94 12.06 22.09
C VAL A 358 -59.51 12.98 20.94
N PHE A 359 -58.74 14.05 21.23
CA PHE A 359 -58.22 14.93 20.19
C PHE A 359 -57.30 14.18 19.21
N PHE A 360 -56.47 13.26 19.70
CA PHE A 360 -55.57 12.47 18.87
C PHE A 360 -56.35 11.56 17.90
N ASP A 361 -57.43 10.93 18.38
CA ASP A 361 -58.30 10.07 17.58
C ASP A 361 -59.14 10.87 16.57
N GLN A 362 -59.53 12.10 16.91
CA GLN A 362 -60.19 13.06 16.01
C GLN A 362 -59.22 13.75 15.04
N THR A 363 -57.92 13.37 15.03
CA THR A 363 -56.85 13.96 14.20
C THR A 363 -56.56 15.45 14.49
N GLN A 364 -57.03 15.97 15.64
CA GLN A 364 -56.70 17.30 16.15
C GLN A 364 -55.35 17.27 16.87
N HIS A 365 -54.28 16.92 16.15
CA HIS A 365 -52.96 16.63 16.72
C HIS A 365 -52.35 17.79 17.52
N GLU A 366 -52.58 19.06 17.13
CA GLU A 366 -52.08 20.21 17.88
C GLU A 366 -52.73 20.32 19.27
N ALA A 367 -54.05 20.13 19.37
CA ALA A 367 -54.78 20.12 20.63
C ALA A 367 -54.39 18.90 21.50
N ALA A 368 -54.18 17.73 20.88
CA ALA A 368 -53.69 16.54 21.55
C ALA A 368 -52.29 16.76 22.16
N ILE A 369 -51.35 17.30 21.38
CA ILE A 369 -49.99 17.63 21.85
C ILE A 369 -50.05 18.62 23.01
N ALA A 370 -50.89 19.66 22.93
CA ALA A 370 -51.06 20.62 24.01
C ALA A 370 -51.60 19.96 25.31
N ALA A 371 -52.57 19.06 25.19
CA ALA A 371 -53.13 18.32 26.31
C ALA A 371 -52.10 17.36 26.95
N TYR A 372 -51.40 16.55 26.15
CA TYR A 372 -50.35 15.66 26.64
C TYR A 372 -49.19 16.43 27.29
N THR A 373 -48.78 17.55 26.69
CA THR A 373 -47.73 18.42 27.24
C THR A 373 -48.14 18.99 28.59
N LEU A 374 -49.41 19.40 28.76
CA LEU A 374 -49.92 19.89 30.03
C LEU A 374 -49.87 18.80 31.11
N VAL A 375 -50.21 17.55 30.77
CA VAL A 375 -50.08 16.41 31.69
C VAL A 375 -48.62 16.18 32.07
N LEU A 376 -47.70 16.15 31.10
CA LEU A 376 -46.26 15.99 31.36
C LEU A 376 -45.67 17.12 32.21
N GLN A 377 -46.21 18.35 32.11
CA GLN A 377 -45.80 19.47 32.97
C GLN A 377 -46.33 19.34 34.41
N LYS A 378 -47.56 18.83 34.59
CA LYS A 378 -48.17 18.62 35.91
C LYS A 378 -47.60 17.40 36.62
N GLU A 379 -47.35 16.32 35.89
CA GLU A 379 -46.91 15.02 36.41
C GLU A 379 -45.70 14.45 35.63
N PRO A 380 -44.54 15.14 35.65
CA PRO A 380 -43.36 14.74 34.86
C PRO A 380 -42.76 13.40 35.28
N LEU A 381 -43.08 12.93 36.49
CA LEU A 381 -42.62 11.65 37.05
C LEU A 381 -43.70 10.58 37.03
N SER A 382 -44.83 10.78 36.34
CA SER A 382 -45.86 9.75 36.20
C SER A 382 -45.32 8.51 35.45
N PRO A 383 -45.73 7.27 35.80
CA PRO A 383 -45.34 6.07 35.07
C PRO A 383 -45.68 6.12 33.57
N ASP A 384 -46.75 6.83 33.21
CA ASP A 384 -47.23 6.97 31.82
C ASP A 384 -46.48 8.06 31.03
N ALA A 385 -45.59 8.85 31.65
CA ALA A 385 -44.91 9.96 30.98
C ALA A 385 -44.18 9.55 29.67
N PRO A 386 -43.46 8.41 29.59
CA PRO A 386 -42.87 7.95 28.33
C PRO A 386 -43.91 7.65 27.25
N LEU A 387 -45.08 7.11 27.62
CA LEU A 387 -46.17 6.82 26.68
C LEU A 387 -46.80 8.11 26.13
N LEU A 388 -46.98 9.12 26.97
CA LEU A 388 -47.49 10.43 26.54
C LEU A 388 -46.49 11.14 25.62
N GLN A 389 -45.20 11.07 25.95
CA GLN A 389 -44.15 11.58 25.07
C GLN A 389 -44.17 10.83 23.71
N GLN A 390 -44.39 9.51 23.72
CA GLN A 390 -44.55 8.72 22.49
C GLN A 390 -45.77 9.17 21.67
N LYS A 391 -46.90 9.50 22.31
CA LYS A 391 -48.08 10.02 21.62
C LYS A 391 -47.79 11.35 20.93
N ILE A 392 -46.97 12.21 21.54
CA ILE A 392 -46.49 13.46 20.91
C ILE A 392 -45.64 13.14 19.67
N VAL A 393 -44.71 12.19 19.77
CA VAL A 393 -43.91 11.73 18.60
C VAL A 393 -44.83 11.26 17.47
N GLN A 394 -45.81 10.39 17.78
CA GLN A 394 -46.75 9.85 16.80
C GLN A 394 -47.64 10.92 16.17
N ALA A 395 -48.01 11.95 16.92
CA ALA A 395 -48.80 13.07 16.42
C ALA A 395 -48.02 13.83 15.32
N TYR A 396 -46.73 14.13 15.57
CA TYR A 396 -45.87 14.75 14.57
C TYR A 396 -45.60 13.82 13.36
N GLU A 397 -45.45 12.51 13.57
CA GLU A 397 -45.31 11.54 12.47
C GLU A 397 -46.54 11.50 11.56
N ARG A 398 -47.75 11.50 12.12
CA ARG A 398 -49.00 11.51 11.35
C ARG A 398 -49.16 12.79 10.52
N ASP A 399 -48.69 13.92 11.05
CA ASP A 399 -48.63 15.21 10.35
C ASP A 399 -47.47 15.32 9.34
N ARG A 400 -46.62 14.28 9.21
CA ARG A 400 -45.39 14.27 8.40
C ARG A 400 -44.37 15.34 8.80
N LYS A 401 -44.43 15.81 10.05
CA LYS A 401 -43.47 16.73 10.68
C LYS A 401 -42.31 15.93 11.29
N LEU A 402 -41.50 15.33 10.41
CA LEU A 402 -40.50 14.32 10.79
C LEU A 402 -39.32 14.90 11.59
N THR A 403 -39.00 16.18 11.42
CA THR A 403 -37.96 16.87 12.20
C THR A 403 -38.39 17.03 13.66
N GLU A 404 -39.63 17.47 13.87
CA GLU A 404 -40.24 17.62 15.19
C GLU A 404 -40.44 16.26 15.86
N SER A 405 -40.93 15.25 15.12
CA SER A 405 -41.00 13.87 15.59
C SER A 405 -39.63 13.35 16.08
N SER A 406 -38.57 13.52 15.28
CA SER A 406 -37.21 13.11 15.65
C SER A 406 -36.70 13.85 16.90
N THR A 407 -37.05 15.13 17.06
CA THR A 407 -36.69 15.94 18.23
C THR A 407 -37.39 15.42 19.50
N GLU A 408 -38.69 15.13 19.42
CA GLU A 408 -39.46 14.60 20.56
C GLU A 408 -39.06 13.15 20.89
N ALA A 409 -38.66 12.37 19.89
CA ALA A 409 -38.10 11.02 20.05
C ALA A 409 -36.75 11.06 20.78
N GLN A 410 -35.91 12.08 20.50
CA GLN A 410 -34.68 12.31 21.23
C GLN A 410 -34.95 12.68 22.69
N LYS A 411 -35.92 13.55 22.97
CA LYS A 411 -36.33 13.87 24.36
C LYS A 411 -36.78 12.63 25.11
N LEU A 412 -37.53 11.73 24.46
CA LEU A 412 -37.92 10.45 25.05
C LEU A 412 -36.68 9.64 25.49
N SER A 413 -35.65 9.59 24.63
CA SER A 413 -34.40 8.90 24.97
C SER A 413 -33.63 9.56 26.11
N GLU A 414 -33.65 10.89 26.23
CA GLU A 414 -32.89 11.66 27.22
C GLU A 414 -33.60 11.68 28.58
N LEU A 415 -34.90 11.99 28.61
CA LEU A 415 -35.70 12.18 29.82
C LEU A 415 -36.01 10.86 30.54
N TYR A 416 -36.02 9.72 29.84
CA TYR A 416 -36.39 8.41 30.38
C TYR A 416 -35.24 7.39 30.30
N SER A 417 -34.00 7.87 30.24
CA SER A 417 -32.78 7.02 30.25
C SER A 417 -32.33 6.63 31.66
N PRO A 418 -31.57 5.52 31.80
CA PRO A 418 -30.82 5.23 33.02
C PRO A 418 -30.03 6.44 33.51
N GLY A 419 -30.31 6.87 34.74
CA GLY A 419 -29.69 8.06 35.34
C GLY A 419 -30.56 9.32 35.32
N SER A 420 -31.64 9.36 34.52
CA SER A 420 -32.60 10.47 34.54
C SER A 420 -33.43 10.51 35.84
N GLN A 421 -34.05 11.66 36.12
CA GLN A 421 -34.91 11.81 37.31
C GLN A 421 -36.12 10.87 37.27
N TRP A 422 -36.74 10.69 36.10
CA TRP A 422 -37.86 9.77 35.93
C TRP A 422 -37.41 8.32 36.16
N TYR A 423 -36.28 7.91 35.56
CA TYR A 423 -35.77 6.54 35.72
C TYR A 423 -35.44 6.26 37.19
N GLN A 424 -34.87 7.24 37.91
CA GLN A 424 -34.60 7.15 39.35
C GLN A 424 -35.87 6.96 40.19
N ALA A 425 -36.97 7.64 39.84
CA ALA A 425 -38.25 7.50 40.54
C ALA A 425 -38.87 6.10 40.38
N HIS A 426 -38.62 5.43 39.25
CA HIS A 426 -39.25 4.14 38.88
C HIS A 426 -38.30 2.93 38.92
N GLN A 427 -37.13 3.04 39.56
CA GLN A 427 -36.12 1.95 39.59
C GLN A 427 -36.63 0.61 40.15
N ARG A 428 -37.74 0.63 40.90
CA ARG A 428 -38.33 -0.55 41.54
C ARG A 428 -39.48 -1.17 40.74
N ASP A 429 -39.84 -0.59 39.60
CA ASP A 429 -40.93 -1.05 38.75
C ASP A 429 -40.36 -1.54 37.40
N PRO A 430 -40.05 -2.84 37.28
CA PRO A 430 -39.41 -3.37 36.07
C PRO A 430 -40.30 -3.28 34.82
N ASP A 431 -41.63 -3.29 34.96
CA ASP A 431 -42.55 -3.24 33.83
C ASP A 431 -42.61 -1.83 33.22
N VAL A 432 -42.60 -0.80 34.09
CA VAL A 432 -42.51 0.61 33.70
C VAL A 432 -41.18 0.91 33.01
N LEU A 433 -40.07 0.42 33.56
CA LEU A 433 -38.75 0.58 32.93
C LEU A 433 -38.65 -0.14 31.59
N ALA A 434 -39.15 -1.39 31.51
CA ALA A 434 -39.15 -2.16 30.26
C ALA A 434 -39.97 -1.47 29.16
N THR A 435 -41.09 -0.85 29.51
CA THR A 435 -41.91 -0.08 28.57
C THR A 435 -41.16 1.16 28.08
N ALA A 436 -40.51 1.91 28.99
CA ALA A 436 -39.70 3.06 28.61
C ALA A 436 -38.50 2.69 27.73
N ASP A 437 -37.84 1.56 28.02
CA ASP A 437 -36.73 1.05 27.23
C ASP A 437 -37.18 0.58 25.83
N ASP A 438 -38.29 -0.14 25.70
CA ASP A 438 -38.86 -0.56 24.40
C ASP A 438 -39.23 0.65 23.54
N LEU A 439 -39.86 1.67 24.12
CA LEU A 439 -40.15 2.93 23.43
C LEU A 439 -38.86 3.63 23.02
N THR A 440 -37.87 3.71 23.91
CA THR A 440 -36.60 4.37 23.59
C THR A 440 -35.84 3.64 22.48
N GLU A 441 -35.78 2.31 22.53
CA GLU A 441 -35.13 1.49 21.51
C GLU A 441 -35.76 1.74 20.13
N LYS A 442 -37.09 1.69 20.04
CA LYS A 442 -37.83 1.94 18.78
C LYS A 442 -37.58 3.34 18.21
N ASN A 443 -37.55 4.36 19.07
CA ASN A 443 -37.35 5.75 18.66
C ASN A 443 -35.92 6.06 18.24
N LEU A 444 -34.93 5.55 18.98
CA LEU A 444 -33.53 5.70 18.59
C LEU A 444 -33.28 5.02 17.24
N TYR A 445 -33.86 3.84 17.04
CA TYR A 445 -33.81 3.12 15.77
C TYR A 445 -34.44 3.92 14.63
N SER A 446 -35.70 4.38 14.78
CA SER A 446 -36.41 5.10 13.72
C SER A 446 -35.74 6.45 13.38
N SER A 447 -35.27 7.18 14.40
CA SER A 447 -34.59 8.47 14.24
C SER A 447 -33.25 8.32 13.50
N ALA A 448 -32.42 7.33 13.87
CA ALA A 448 -31.14 7.08 13.19
C ALA A 448 -31.34 6.67 11.73
N ILE A 449 -32.33 5.80 11.46
CA ILE A 449 -32.69 5.37 10.10
C ILE A 449 -33.21 6.54 9.26
N TYR A 450 -34.03 7.41 9.82
CA TYR A 450 -34.54 8.61 9.13
C TYR A 450 -33.39 9.51 8.67
N HIS A 451 -32.48 9.87 9.57
CA HIS A 451 -31.32 10.71 9.23
C HIS A 451 -30.40 10.03 8.21
N HIS A 452 -30.23 8.71 8.31
CA HIS A 452 -29.46 7.93 7.33
C HIS A 452 -30.11 8.00 5.94
N GLN A 453 -31.42 7.79 5.84
CA GLN A 453 -32.15 7.88 4.56
C GLN A 453 -32.11 9.30 3.98
N GLN A 454 -32.28 10.33 4.81
CA GLN A 454 -32.14 11.73 4.40
C GLN A 454 -30.73 12.03 3.87
N ALA A 455 -29.70 11.52 4.55
CA ALA A 455 -28.32 11.67 4.11
C ALA A 455 -28.09 11.06 2.71
N LEU A 456 -28.66 9.88 2.44
CA LEU A 456 -28.60 9.23 1.13
C LEU A 456 -29.32 10.05 0.05
N VAL A 457 -30.49 10.61 0.36
CA VAL A 457 -31.23 11.50 -0.57
C VAL A 457 -30.41 12.75 -0.89
N PHE A 458 -29.90 13.46 0.12
CA PHE A 458 -29.07 14.65 -0.10
C PHE A 458 -27.80 14.33 -0.91
N LYS A 459 -27.19 13.16 -0.69
CA LYS A 459 -26.04 12.70 -1.46
C LYS A 459 -26.41 12.48 -2.95
N GLN A 460 -27.57 11.89 -3.24
CA GLN A 460 -28.06 11.70 -4.61
C GLN A 460 -28.39 13.04 -5.29
N GLU A 461 -28.90 14.01 -4.55
CA GLU A 461 -29.20 15.37 -5.04
C GLU A 461 -27.94 16.26 -5.18
N GLY A 462 -26.75 15.76 -4.82
CA GLY A 462 -25.51 16.53 -4.86
C GLY A 462 -25.35 17.57 -3.74
N LYS A 463 -26.20 17.53 -2.72
CA LYS A 463 -26.18 18.42 -1.54
C LYS A 463 -25.22 17.88 -0.47
N PHE A 464 -23.93 17.86 -0.78
CA PHE A 464 -22.93 17.14 0.03
C PHE A 464 -22.80 17.63 1.48
N ASP A 465 -22.93 18.93 1.75
CA ASP A 465 -22.85 19.46 3.13
C ASP A 465 -24.04 19.01 3.99
N GLN A 466 -25.25 19.00 3.39
CA GLN A 466 -26.46 18.53 4.06
C GLN A 466 -26.43 17.00 4.25
N ALA A 467 -25.91 16.28 3.25
CA ALA A 467 -25.68 14.84 3.34
C ALA A 467 -24.71 14.51 4.47
N LYS A 468 -23.58 15.22 4.55
CA LYS A 468 -22.57 15.05 5.61
C LYS A 468 -23.20 15.27 6.99
N ALA A 469 -23.89 16.39 7.20
CA ALA A 469 -24.54 16.68 8.48
C ALA A 469 -25.58 15.61 8.86
N SER A 470 -26.34 15.10 7.89
CA SER A 470 -27.33 14.05 8.12
C SER A 470 -26.67 12.70 8.43
N PHE A 471 -25.54 12.36 7.78
CA PHE A 471 -24.74 11.18 8.13
C PHE A 471 -24.15 11.29 9.54
N GLU A 472 -23.72 12.49 9.97
CA GLU A 472 -23.24 12.72 11.34
C GLU A 472 -24.35 12.49 12.38
N LEU A 473 -25.57 12.99 12.13
CA LEU A 473 -26.73 12.74 12.98
C LEU A 473 -27.11 11.25 13.03
N ALA A 474 -27.11 10.58 11.87
CA ALA A 474 -27.38 9.14 11.78
C ALA A 474 -26.33 8.32 12.54
N ALA A 475 -25.05 8.60 12.34
CA ALA A 475 -23.95 7.96 13.06
C ALA A 475 -24.10 8.13 14.58
N SER A 476 -24.37 9.35 15.04
CA SER A 476 -24.63 9.63 16.47
C SER A 476 -25.84 8.84 17.00
N GLY A 477 -26.92 8.76 16.23
CA GLY A 477 -28.11 7.97 16.58
C GLY A 477 -27.80 6.47 16.72
N TYR A 478 -27.09 5.89 15.75
CA TYR A 478 -26.68 4.48 15.84
C TYR A 478 -25.71 4.25 17.00
N SER A 479 -24.71 5.11 17.22
CA SER A 479 -23.77 4.97 18.34
C SER A 479 -24.48 4.99 19.69
N LYS A 480 -25.44 5.92 19.90
CA LYS A 480 -26.25 5.96 21.13
C LYS A 480 -27.11 4.71 21.31
N TYR A 481 -27.70 4.20 20.21
CA TYR A 481 -28.43 2.94 20.24
C TYR A 481 -27.51 1.78 20.67
N LEU A 482 -26.33 1.66 20.06
CA LEU A 482 -25.39 0.56 20.29
C LEU A 482 -24.78 0.61 21.70
N GLU A 483 -24.56 1.81 22.26
CA GLU A 483 -24.12 1.98 23.64
C GLU A 483 -25.16 1.49 24.65
N ARG A 484 -26.46 1.80 24.41
CA ARG A 484 -27.55 1.43 25.31
C ARG A 484 -28.05 0.00 25.12
N PHE A 485 -28.05 -0.49 23.88
CA PHE A 485 -28.57 -1.80 23.50
C PHE A 485 -27.53 -2.66 22.76
N PRO A 486 -26.32 -2.88 23.33
CA PRO A 486 -25.20 -3.57 22.65
C PRO A 486 -25.48 -5.04 22.35
N ARG A 487 -26.52 -5.61 22.98
CA ARG A 487 -26.95 -7.00 22.80
C ARG A 487 -28.27 -7.14 22.02
N SER A 488 -28.78 -6.05 21.45
CA SER A 488 -29.97 -6.13 20.61
C SER A 488 -29.71 -7.03 19.40
N LYS A 489 -30.76 -7.71 18.93
CA LYS A 489 -30.70 -8.55 17.72
C LYS A 489 -30.24 -7.77 16.48
N ASN A 490 -30.50 -6.46 16.45
CA ASN A 490 -30.13 -5.56 15.35
C ASN A 490 -28.72 -4.97 15.50
N ALA A 491 -28.04 -5.18 16.64
CA ALA A 491 -26.78 -4.50 16.95
C ALA A 491 -25.73 -4.73 15.86
N TYR A 492 -25.68 -5.93 15.27
CA TYR A 492 -24.75 -6.26 14.19
C TYR A 492 -24.95 -5.40 12.92
N GLU A 493 -26.19 -5.25 12.46
CA GLU A 493 -26.49 -4.45 11.26
C GLU A 493 -26.32 -2.96 11.53
N LEU A 494 -26.72 -2.50 12.71
CA LEU A 494 -26.62 -1.11 13.09
C LEU A 494 -25.17 -0.66 13.30
N GLU A 495 -24.31 -1.53 13.80
CA GLU A 495 -22.86 -1.29 13.88
C GLU A 495 -22.27 -1.04 12.49
N PHE A 496 -22.70 -1.83 11.49
CA PHE A 496 -22.31 -1.62 10.09
C PHE A 496 -22.84 -0.29 9.54
N TYR A 497 -24.11 0.05 9.77
CA TYR A 497 -24.66 1.33 9.32
C TYR A 497 -24.05 2.54 10.03
N ALA A 498 -23.67 2.40 11.30
CA ALA A 498 -22.89 3.41 12.01
C ALA A 498 -21.55 3.64 11.30
N ALA A 499 -20.84 2.57 10.95
CA ALA A 499 -19.58 2.64 10.21
C ALA A 499 -19.75 3.33 8.84
N GLU A 500 -20.79 2.97 8.07
CA GLU A 500 -21.11 3.61 6.79
C GLU A 500 -21.39 5.11 6.95
N CYS A 501 -22.18 5.50 7.96
CA CYS A 501 -22.49 6.90 8.23
C CYS A 501 -21.25 7.68 8.66
N LEU A 502 -20.38 7.09 9.50
CA LEU A 502 -19.09 7.69 9.88
C LEU A 502 -18.16 7.85 8.67
N TYR A 503 -18.10 6.86 7.79
CA TYR A 503 -17.28 6.93 6.58
C TYR A 503 -17.76 8.04 5.65
N ASN A 504 -19.07 8.11 5.39
CA ASN A 504 -19.66 9.13 4.53
C ASN A 504 -19.67 10.54 5.15
N SER A 505 -19.54 10.65 6.47
CA SER A 505 -19.30 11.92 7.17
C SER A 505 -17.82 12.31 7.30
N LEU A 506 -16.91 11.56 6.63
CA LEU A 506 -15.46 11.79 6.61
C LEU A 506 -14.76 11.54 7.96
N GLN A 507 -15.42 10.84 8.89
CA GLN A 507 -14.86 10.42 10.17
C GLN A 507 -14.19 9.04 10.04
N PHE A 508 -13.23 8.94 9.12
CA PHE A 508 -12.67 7.66 8.68
C PHE A 508 -12.05 6.82 9.80
N GLY A 509 -11.34 7.46 10.73
CA GLY A 509 -10.75 6.74 11.87
C GLY A 509 -11.77 6.10 12.81
N GLU A 510 -12.93 6.73 13.05
CA GLU A 510 -14.01 6.12 13.84
C GLU A 510 -14.76 5.07 13.02
N ALA A 511 -15.02 5.34 11.73
CA ALA A 511 -15.62 4.36 10.82
C ALA A 511 -14.83 3.04 10.81
N ALA A 512 -13.49 3.12 10.74
CA ALA A 512 -12.62 1.96 10.76
C ALA A 512 -12.83 1.09 12.01
N LYS A 513 -12.94 1.70 13.20
CA LYS A 513 -13.18 0.96 14.44
C LYS A 513 -14.53 0.24 14.43
N HIS A 514 -15.60 0.90 13.96
CA HIS A 514 -16.91 0.26 13.85
C HIS A 514 -16.89 -0.91 12.83
N TYR A 515 -16.25 -0.74 11.67
CA TYR A 515 -16.07 -1.86 10.73
C TYR A 515 -15.25 -3.02 11.34
N GLU A 516 -14.24 -2.74 12.16
CA GLU A 516 -13.49 -3.77 12.89
C GLU A 516 -14.37 -4.53 13.88
N VAL A 517 -15.26 -3.84 14.60
CA VAL A 517 -16.27 -4.49 15.47
C VAL A 517 -17.17 -5.41 14.66
N VAL A 518 -17.68 -4.98 13.51
CA VAL A 518 -18.51 -5.83 12.64
C VAL A 518 -17.72 -7.03 12.10
N ARG A 519 -16.45 -6.85 11.70
CA ARG A 519 -15.56 -7.91 11.24
C ARG A 519 -15.28 -8.96 12.32
N ASP A 520 -15.19 -8.54 13.57
CA ASP A 520 -14.81 -9.40 14.70
C ASP A 520 -16.01 -9.89 15.52
N SER A 521 -17.22 -9.45 15.18
CA SER A 521 -18.45 -9.82 15.86
C SER A 521 -18.82 -11.29 15.65
N THR A 522 -19.35 -11.90 16.71
CA THR A 522 -19.97 -13.23 16.66
C THR A 522 -21.49 -13.16 16.43
N LEU A 523 -22.07 -11.96 16.35
CA LEU A 523 -23.51 -11.75 16.24
C LEU A 523 -24.06 -11.95 14.82
N GLY A 524 -23.20 -11.89 13.79
CA GLY A 524 -23.61 -12.05 12.40
C GLY A 524 -22.43 -12.11 11.43
N THR A 525 -22.71 -12.51 10.19
CA THR A 525 -21.68 -12.65 9.12
C THR A 525 -22.03 -11.89 7.83
N ARG A 526 -23.23 -11.31 7.74
CA ARG A 526 -23.74 -10.65 6.51
C ARG A 526 -22.81 -9.58 5.96
N TYR A 527 -22.23 -8.76 6.85
CA TYR A 527 -21.36 -7.64 6.49
C TYR A 527 -19.89 -7.91 6.82
N PHE A 528 -19.54 -9.15 7.15
CA PHE A 528 -18.19 -9.53 7.58
C PHE A 528 -17.14 -9.18 6.52
N ALA A 529 -17.36 -9.64 5.28
CA ALA A 529 -16.39 -9.47 4.20
C ALA A 529 -16.23 -7.99 3.80
N GLU A 530 -17.36 -7.28 3.69
CA GLU A 530 -17.38 -5.85 3.37
C GLU A 530 -16.72 -5.03 4.48
N SER A 531 -17.02 -5.30 5.75
CA SER A 531 -16.43 -4.58 6.89
C SER A 531 -14.93 -4.84 7.03
N ALA A 532 -14.48 -6.07 6.77
CA ALA A 532 -13.05 -6.37 6.76
C ALA A 532 -12.30 -5.53 5.71
N PHE A 533 -12.92 -5.28 4.55
CA PHE A 533 -12.36 -4.42 3.51
C PHE A 533 -12.48 -2.93 3.88
N SER A 534 -13.66 -2.49 4.30
CA SER A 534 -13.96 -1.10 4.63
C SER A 534 -13.17 -0.59 5.83
N ALA A 535 -12.77 -1.45 6.77
CA ALA A 535 -11.81 -1.11 7.83
C ALA A 535 -10.45 -0.69 7.26
N VAL A 536 -9.90 -1.46 6.31
CA VAL A 536 -8.64 -1.14 5.62
C VAL A 536 -8.77 0.16 4.84
N LEU A 537 -9.85 0.30 4.05
CA LEU A 537 -10.11 1.49 3.26
C LEU A 537 -10.25 2.75 4.13
N SER A 538 -10.93 2.62 5.28
CA SER A 538 -11.14 3.72 6.23
C SER A 538 -9.81 4.17 6.84
N TRP A 539 -8.94 3.25 7.29
CA TRP A 539 -7.61 3.63 7.76
C TRP A 539 -6.74 4.24 6.66
N GLN A 540 -6.83 3.75 5.42
CA GLN A 540 -6.16 4.34 4.28
C GLN A 540 -6.64 5.77 4.00
N LYS A 541 -7.96 6.02 4.04
CA LYS A 541 -8.53 7.36 3.87
C LYS A 541 -8.14 8.30 4.99
N GLN A 542 -8.10 7.82 6.23
CA GLN A 542 -7.58 8.59 7.36
C GLN A 542 -6.10 8.97 7.14
N LEU A 543 -5.29 8.05 6.61
CA LEU A 543 -3.89 8.30 6.27
C LEU A 543 -3.75 9.37 5.19
N GLU A 544 -4.55 9.30 4.12
CA GLU A 544 -4.59 10.33 3.07
C GLU A 544 -4.95 11.72 3.63
N VAL A 545 -5.92 11.78 4.56
CA VAL A 545 -6.33 13.03 5.23
C VAL A 545 -5.20 13.59 6.09
N ASP A 546 -4.57 12.76 6.92
CA ASP A 546 -3.52 13.22 7.84
C ASP A 546 -2.25 13.65 7.09
N VAL A 547 -1.92 12.98 5.98
CA VAL A 547 -0.84 13.39 5.06
C VAL A 547 -1.15 14.74 4.42
N LYS A 548 -2.36 14.91 3.87
CA LYS A 548 -2.78 16.18 3.24
C LYS A 548 -2.82 17.34 4.24
N ALA A 549 -3.13 17.05 5.51
CA ALA A 549 -3.12 18.02 6.60
C ALA A 549 -1.71 18.28 7.17
N GLY A 550 -0.66 17.61 6.68
CA GLY A 550 0.72 17.77 7.15
C GLY A 550 0.98 17.22 8.55
N LYS A 551 0.10 16.36 9.08
CA LYS A 551 0.28 15.73 10.40
C LYS A 551 1.35 14.65 10.41
N GLN A 552 1.59 14.02 9.26
CA GLN A 552 2.66 13.05 9.03
C GLN A 552 3.07 13.02 7.55
N PRO A 553 4.31 12.62 7.21
CA PRO A 553 4.76 12.54 5.82
C PRO A 553 4.04 11.45 5.04
N ALA A 554 3.98 11.58 3.71
CA ALA A 554 3.50 10.53 2.83
C ALA A 554 4.52 9.39 2.76
N PRO A 555 4.11 8.11 2.89
CA PRO A 555 5.03 6.99 2.66
C PRO A 555 5.45 6.96 1.18
N THR A 556 6.75 7.08 0.91
CA THR A 556 7.31 7.08 -0.46
C THR A 556 8.22 5.87 -0.69
N PRO A 557 7.74 4.81 -1.37
CA PRO A 557 8.54 3.63 -1.67
C PRO A 557 9.54 3.90 -2.81
N LEU A 558 10.71 4.45 -2.48
CA LEU A 558 11.76 4.77 -3.45
C LEU A 558 12.54 3.53 -3.91
N ARG A 559 12.71 3.35 -5.23
CA ARG A 559 13.57 2.31 -5.83
C ARG A 559 15.05 2.64 -5.67
N SER A 560 15.92 1.67 -5.90
CA SER A 560 17.37 1.86 -5.83
C SER A 560 17.87 2.99 -6.76
N SER A 561 17.24 3.17 -7.92
CA SER A 561 17.58 4.23 -8.89
C SER A 561 17.08 5.63 -8.53
N GLU A 562 16.12 5.73 -7.60
CA GLU A 562 15.48 6.98 -7.20
C GLU A 562 16.09 7.55 -5.92
N ARG A 563 16.91 6.77 -5.22
CA ARG A 563 17.57 7.17 -3.98
C ARG A 563 18.85 7.98 -4.26
N PRO A 564 19.12 9.04 -3.49
CA PRO A 564 20.40 9.75 -3.52
C PRO A 564 21.60 8.84 -3.20
N GLU A 565 22.69 8.97 -3.97
CA GLU A 565 23.93 8.24 -3.68
C GLU A 565 24.48 8.59 -2.28
N GLY A 566 24.87 7.56 -1.52
CA GLY A 566 25.51 7.72 -0.20
C GLY A 566 24.55 7.97 0.96
N GLN A 567 23.23 7.94 0.76
CA GLN A 567 22.28 8.04 1.87
C GLN A 567 22.32 6.77 2.75
N PRO A 568 22.53 6.89 4.08
CA PRO A 568 22.59 5.73 4.96
C PRO A 568 21.19 5.09 5.11
N LEU A 569 21.15 3.75 5.06
CA LEU A 569 19.94 2.98 5.32
C LEU A 569 19.68 2.92 6.81
N GLN A 570 18.59 3.55 7.25
CA GLN A 570 18.14 3.51 8.64
C GLN A 570 16.64 3.17 8.68
N PRO A 571 16.27 1.96 9.12
CA PRO A 571 14.88 1.58 9.31
C PRO A 571 14.18 2.57 10.26
N SER A 572 12.99 3.02 9.88
CA SER A 572 12.15 3.89 10.69
C SER A 572 10.88 3.16 11.12
N PRO A 573 10.37 3.37 12.35
CA PRO A 573 9.13 2.74 12.77
C PRO A 573 7.94 3.32 11.98
N LEU A 574 6.94 2.48 11.73
CA LEU A 574 5.65 2.93 11.22
C LEU A 574 5.03 3.95 12.17
N THR A 575 4.32 4.94 11.61
CA THR A 575 3.48 5.83 12.41
C THR A 575 2.34 5.04 13.09
N ALA A 576 1.74 5.63 14.12
CA ALA A 576 0.63 4.99 14.83
C ALA A 576 -0.56 4.68 13.91
N LEU A 577 -0.77 5.47 12.85
CA LEU A 577 -1.84 5.26 11.89
C LEU A 577 -1.50 4.19 10.85
N GLU A 578 -0.25 4.18 10.34
CA GLU A 578 0.22 3.13 9.45
C GLU A 578 0.22 1.76 10.14
N ALA A 579 0.57 1.71 11.44
CA ALA A 579 0.47 0.48 12.23
C ALA A 579 -0.99 -0.03 12.31
N LYS A 580 -1.98 0.85 12.45
CA LYS A 580 -3.41 0.48 12.41
C LYS A 580 -3.83 -0.02 11.03
N LEU A 581 -3.39 0.66 9.97
CA LEU A 581 -3.65 0.24 8.58
C LEU A 581 -3.06 -1.15 8.29
N VAL A 582 -1.82 -1.40 8.72
CA VAL A 582 -1.17 -2.72 8.61
C VAL A 582 -1.93 -3.76 9.42
N ALA A 583 -2.34 -3.47 10.66
CA ALA A 583 -3.09 -4.40 11.48
C ALA A 583 -4.47 -4.76 10.87
N ALA A 584 -5.19 -3.77 10.33
CA ALA A 584 -6.44 -4.01 9.62
C ALA A 584 -6.22 -4.83 8.33
N SER A 585 -5.12 -4.56 7.61
CA SER A 585 -4.73 -5.31 6.42
C SER A 585 -4.40 -6.76 6.74
N ASP A 586 -3.63 -7.01 7.80
CA ASP A 586 -3.26 -8.35 8.26
C ASP A 586 -4.49 -9.14 8.73
N ALA A 587 -5.42 -8.48 9.42
CA ALA A 587 -6.70 -9.08 9.81
C ALA A 587 -7.57 -9.42 8.59
N HIS A 588 -7.61 -8.57 7.56
CA HIS A 588 -8.29 -8.86 6.30
C HIS A 588 -7.69 -10.08 5.61
N VAL A 589 -6.36 -10.12 5.48
CA VAL A 589 -5.63 -11.23 4.85
C VAL A 589 -5.88 -12.55 5.59
N ALA A 590 -5.83 -12.55 6.92
CA ALA A 590 -6.04 -13.74 7.74
C ALA A 590 -7.48 -14.28 7.63
N LYS A 591 -8.47 -13.40 7.59
CA LYS A 591 -9.90 -13.75 7.60
C LYS A 591 -10.46 -14.04 6.20
N LEU A 592 -9.92 -13.40 5.16
CA LEU A 592 -10.40 -13.49 3.78
C LEU A 592 -9.27 -13.85 2.80
N PRO A 593 -8.52 -14.95 3.02
CA PRO A 593 -7.35 -15.27 2.20
C PRO A 593 -7.68 -15.51 0.72
N GLN A 594 -8.92 -15.86 0.38
CA GLN A 594 -9.40 -16.15 -0.98
C GLN A 594 -10.07 -14.97 -1.69
N SER A 595 -10.20 -13.81 -1.04
CA SER A 595 -10.80 -12.62 -1.65
C SER A 595 -9.89 -12.06 -2.75
N GLU A 596 -10.47 -11.63 -3.87
CA GLU A 596 -9.75 -11.01 -5.00
C GLU A 596 -8.99 -9.73 -4.57
N ARG A 597 -9.44 -9.07 -3.49
CA ARG A 597 -8.82 -7.84 -2.98
C ARG A 597 -7.62 -8.11 -2.06
N THR A 598 -7.52 -9.31 -1.51
CA THR A 598 -6.53 -9.67 -0.49
C THR A 598 -5.08 -9.52 -0.95
N PRO A 599 -4.70 -9.95 -2.18
CA PRO A 599 -3.32 -9.78 -2.64
C PRO A 599 -2.89 -8.31 -2.71
N VAL A 600 -3.80 -7.41 -3.12
CA VAL A 600 -3.52 -5.96 -3.23
C VAL A 600 -3.38 -5.33 -1.84
N ILE A 601 -4.22 -5.72 -0.88
CA ILE A 601 -4.15 -5.25 0.51
C ILE A 601 -2.85 -5.71 1.17
N ALA A 602 -2.50 -6.99 1.03
CA ALA A 602 -1.23 -7.53 1.54
C ALA A 602 -0.03 -6.79 0.94
N TYR A 603 -0.07 -6.53 -0.37
CA TYR A 603 0.97 -5.78 -1.08
C TYR A 603 1.13 -4.36 -0.53
N LYS A 604 0.04 -3.63 -0.28
CA LYS A 604 0.10 -2.28 0.29
C LYS A 604 0.65 -2.25 1.71
N ALA A 605 0.33 -3.24 2.53
CA ALA A 605 0.94 -3.38 3.85
C ALA A 605 2.46 -3.67 3.76
N ALA A 606 2.90 -4.50 2.80
CA ALA A 606 4.32 -4.76 2.56
C ALA A 606 5.07 -3.51 2.05
N GLU A 607 4.44 -2.73 1.16
CA GLU A 607 4.98 -1.49 0.60
C GLU A 607 5.22 -0.41 1.69
N LEU A 608 4.41 -0.38 2.76
CA LEU A 608 4.66 0.49 3.91
C LEU A 608 5.99 0.18 4.60
N TYR A 609 6.26 -1.10 4.92
CA TYR A 609 7.56 -1.48 5.51
C TYR A 609 8.73 -1.17 4.56
N TYR A 610 8.52 -1.33 3.25
CA TYR A 610 9.52 -0.95 2.24
C TYR A 610 9.80 0.57 2.25
N ALA A 611 8.76 1.41 2.32
CA ALA A 611 8.90 2.86 2.39
C ALA A 611 9.61 3.35 3.66
N HIS A 612 9.60 2.53 4.71
CA HIS A 612 10.23 2.77 6.01
C HIS A 612 11.62 2.14 6.16
N ASP A 613 12.20 1.59 5.09
CA ASP A 613 13.51 0.90 5.08
C ASP A 613 13.60 -0.36 5.98
N ASP A 614 12.47 -0.88 6.46
CA ASP A 614 12.40 -2.18 7.15
C ASP A 614 12.33 -3.33 6.13
N PHE A 615 13.44 -3.48 5.41
CA PHE A 615 13.55 -4.46 4.33
C PHE A 615 13.38 -5.92 4.76
N PRO A 616 13.84 -6.39 5.94
CA PRO A 616 13.56 -7.75 6.38
C PRO A 616 12.06 -8.05 6.48
N GLU A 617 11.28 -7.17 7.10
CA GLU A 617 9.83 -7.38 7.24
C GLU A 617 9.10 -7.17 5.91
N ALA A 618 9.50 -6.18 5.10
CA ALA A 618 8.97 -5.99 3.76
C ALA A 618 9.18 -7.23 2.87
N ARG A 619 10.39 -7.80 2.85
CA ARG A 619 10.70 -9.03 2.11
C ARG A 619 9.85 -10.20 2.59
N ARG A 620 9.76 -10.44 3.90
CA ARG A 620 8.92 -11.51 4.47
C ARG A 620 7.48 -11.43 3.95
N ARG A 621 6.92 -10.21 3.89
CA ARG A 621 5.57 -9.95 3.40
C ARG A 621 5.45 -10.12 1.88
N PHE A 622 6.38 -9.59 1.10
CA PHE A 622 6.40 -9.78 -0.36
C PHE A 622 6.56 -11.26 -0.75
N GLU A 623 7.43 -12.01 -0.07
CA GLU A 623 7.61 -13.44 -0.29
C GLU A 623 6.33 -14.24 0.03
N ALA A 624 5.62 -13.87 1.09
CA ALA A 624 4.33 -14.47 1.42
C ALA A 624 3.30 -14.25 0.29
N ILE A 625 3.29 -13.07 -0.33
CA ILE A 625 2.42 -12.76 -1.49
C ILE A 625 2.81 -13.60 -2.71
N VAL A 626 4.11 -13.64 -3.04
CA VAL A 626 4.63 -14.45 -4.17
C VAL A 626 4.26 -15.92 -4.01
N LYS A 627 4.29 -16.45 -2.78
CA LYS A 627 3.94 -17.84 -2.47
C LYS A 627 2.44 -18.11 -2.47
N ALA A 628 1.65 -17.23 -1.86
CA ALA A 628 0.21 -17.46 -1.66
C ALA A 628 -0.63 -17.10 -2.90
N TYR A 629 -0.17 -16.13 -3.70
CA TYR A 629 -0.93 -15.56 -4.82
C TYR A 629 -0.15 -15.54 -6.15
N PRO A 630 0.45 -16.66 -6.59
CA PRO A 630 1.41 -16.66 -7.69
C PRO A 630 0.83 -16.19 -9.03
N GLN A 631 -0.48 -16.37 -9.25
CA GLN A 631 -1.16 -15.96 -10.48
C GLN A 631 -1.64 -14.49 -10.49
N HIS A 632 -1.63 -13.82 -9.33
CA HIS A 632 -2.09 -12.43 -9.22
C HIS A 632 -0.99 -11.45 -9.66
N GLU A 633 -1.35 -10.34 -10.29
CA GLU A 633 -0.37 -9.37 -10.83
C GLU A 633 0.61 -8.82 -9.77
N VAL A 634 0.14 -8.61 -8.54
CA VAL A 634 0.96 -8.11 -7.42
C VAL A 634 2.07 -9.07 -6.98
N ALA A 635 2.02 -10.36 -7.32
CA ALA A 635 3.15 -11.26 -7.09
C ALA A 635 4.37 -10.86 -7.95
N ARG A 636 4.13 -10.33 -9.16
CA ARG A 636 5.18 -9.81 -10.04
C ARG A 636 5.75 -8.50 -9.50
N PHE A 637 4.90 -7.59 -9.00
CA PHE A 637 5.37 -6.38 -8.32
C PHE A 637 6.17 -6.70 -7.05
N SER A 638 5.68 -7.62 -6.22
CA SER A 638 6.37 -8.11 -5.02
C SER A 638 7.74 -8.69 -5.34
N THR A 639 7.85 -9.46 -6.43
CA THR A 639 9.12 -10.01 -6.94
C THR A 639 10.13 -8.89 -7.23
N ASN A 640 9.69 -7.82 -7.88
CA ASN A 640 10.56 -6.68 -8.17
C ASN A 640 11.02 -5.99 -6.87
N PHE A 641 10.10 -5.72 -5.94
CA PHE A 641 10.43 -5.06 -4.67
C PHE A 641 11.37 -5.89 -3.78
N ILE A 642 11.29 -7.23 -3.81
CA ILE A 642 12.25 -8.10 -3.12
C ILE A 642 13.67 -7.82 -3.64
N VAL A 643 13.87 -7.78 -4.96
CA VAL A 643 15.18 -7.51 -5.57
C VAL A 643 15.65 -6.09 -5.26
N GLU A 644 14.75 -5.10 -5.35
CA GLU A 644 15.05 -3.70 -4.98
C GLU A 644 15.61 -3.60 -3.56
N THR A 645 15.08 -4.36 -2.59
CA THR A 645 15.60 -4.31 -1.21
C THR A 645 17.09 -4.71 -1.12
N PHE A 646 17.54 -5.67 -1.94
CA PHE A 646 18.93 -6.10 -1.96
C PHE A 646 19.82 -5.18 -2.80
N LEU A 647 19.28 -4.62 -3.89
CA LEU A 647 19.96 -3.58 -4.67
C LEU A 647 20.24 -2.34 -3.81
N ILE A 648 19.26 -1.89 -3.03
CA ILE A 648 19.40 -0.77 -2.10
C ILE A 648 20.43 -1.10 -1.02
N GLY A 649 20.34 -2.31 -0.44
CA GLY A 649 21.30 -2.80 0.56
C GLY A 649 22.71 -3.09 0.04
N GLN A 650 22.93 -3.03 -1.28
CA GLN A 650 24.17 -3.45 -1.95
C GLN A 650 24.61 -4.88 -1.58
N ASP A 651 23.66 -5.75 -1.24
CA ASP A 651 23.92 -7.17 -1.00
C ASP A 651 23.97 -7.92 -2.34
N TRP A 652 25.08 -7.75 -3.06
CA TRP A 652 25.26 -8.27 -4.41
C TRP A 652 25.16 -9.79 -4.49
N LYS A 653 25.48 -10.50 -3.39
CA LYS A 653 25.29 -11.94 -3.29
C LYS A 653 23.81 -12.29 -3.32
N SER A 654 23.00 -11.64 -2.49
CA SER A 654 21.56 -11.86 -2.50
C SER A 654 20.92 -11.37 -3.81
N VAL A 655 21.39 -10.29 -4.42
CA VAL A 655 20.93 -9.87 -5.76
C VAL A 655 21.17 -10.98 -6.79
N GLU A 656 22.35 -11.61 -6.83
CA GLU A 656 22.61 -12.73 -7.73
C GLU A 656 21.70 -13.92 -7.45
N GLU A 657 21.68 -14.39 -6.19
CA GLU A 657 21.01 -15.64 -5.80
C GLU A 657 19.49 -15.50 -5.90
N VAL A 658 18.93 -14.45 -5.32
CA VAL A 658 17.48 -14.22 -5.22
C VAL A 658 16.89 -13.85 -6.57
N SER A 659 17.52 -12.98 -7.37
CA SER A 659 17.02 -12.69 -8.73
C SER A 659 17.04 -13.95 -9.60
N GLY A 660 18.03 -14.82 -9.47
CA GLY A 660 18.07 -16.11 -10.18
C GLY A 660 16.97 -17.08 -9.73
N GLN A 661 16.70 -17.17 -8.43
CA GLN A 661 15.61 -17.98 -7.88
C GLN A 661 14.25 -17.47 -8.35
N LEU A 662 14.00 -16.16 -8.27
CA LEU A 662 12.75 -15.53 -8.70
C LEU A 662 12.55 -15.66 -10.22
N ALA A 663 13.60 -15.48 -11.04
CA ALA A 663 13.52 -15.69 -12.48
C ALA A 663 13.16 -17.14 -12.86
N SER A 664 13.51 -18.10 -12.01
CA SER A 664 13.24 -19.52 -12.21
C SER A 664 11.84 -19.93 -11.73
N ASN A 665 11.13 -19.06 -11.00
CA ASN A 665 9.77 -19.31 -10.51
C ASN A 665 8.73 -19.11 -11.64
N LYS A 666 8.52 -20.16 -12.42
CA LYS A 666 7.61 -20.18 -13.58
C LYS A 666 6.14 -20.00 -13.21
N ASP A 667 5.78 -20.19 -11.93
CA ASP A 667 4.40 -20.01 -11.47
C ASP A 667 4.01 -18.52 -11.42
N VAL A 668 4.99 -17.62 -11.32
CA VAL A 668 4.81 -16.17 -11.19
C VAL A 668 5.36 -15.42 -12.41
N ILE A 669 6.52 -15.87 -12.91
CA ILE A 669 7.30 -15.20 -13.94
C ILE A 669 7.24 -15.98 -15.25
N ASP A 670 6.61 -15.41 -16.26
CA ASP A 670 6.68 -15.92 -17.64
C ASP A 670 8.12 -15.75 -18.16
N PRO A 671 8.82 -16.82 -18.59
CA PRO A 671 10.16 -16.74 -19.18
C PRO A 671 10.30 -15.81 -20.39
N ARG A 672 9.19 -15.42 -21.04
CA ARG A 672 9.17 -14.47 -22.17
C ARG A 672 8.91 -13.03 -21.76
N SER A 673 8.52 -12.78 -20.50
CA SER A 673 8.19 -11.45 -19.99
C SER A 673 9.43 -10.55 -19.86
N ASP A 674 9.20 -9.23 -19.92
CA ASP A 674 10.28 -8.26 -19.67
C ASP A 674 10.80 -8.35 -18.23
N LEU A 675 9.93 -8.64 -17.26
CA LEU A 675 10.35 -8.86 -15.87
C LEU A 675 11.32 -10.06 -15.75
N HIS A 676 11.12 -11.14 -16.49
CA HIS A 676 12.10 -12.24 -16.53
C HIS A 676 13.46 -11.77 -17.05
N LYS A 677 13.46 -10.98 -18.14
CA LYS A 677 14.70 -10.40 -18.70
C LYS A 677 15.39 -9.48 -17.69
N ASP A 678 14.62 -8.67 -16.96
CA ASP A 678 15.13 -7.78 -15.92
C ASP A 678 15.71 -8.56 -14.74
N LEU A 679 15.05 -9.62 -14.26
CA LEU A 679 15.58 -10.48 -13.19
C LEU A 679 16.87 -11.19 -13.62
N VAL A 680 16.96 -11.66 -14.87
CA VAL A 680 18.21 -12.22 -15.42
C VAL A 680 19.29 -11.14 -15.49
N ARG A 681 18.93 -9.91 -15.90
CA ARG A 681 19.86 -8.78 -15.92
C ARG A 681 20.35 -8.43 -14.51
N PHE A 682 19.47 -8.37 -13.51
CA PHE A 682 19.83 -8.13 -12.11
C PHE A 682 20.70 -9.24 -11.56
N LYS A 683 20.39 -10.51 -11.84
CA LYS A 683 21.25 -11.65 -11.49
C LYS A 683 22.67 -11.47 -12.03
N LEU A 684 22.82 -11.17 -13.32
CA LEU A 684 24.12 -11.03 -13.95
C LEU A 684 24.86 -9.76 -13.47
N ALA A 685 24.14 -8.66 -13.24
CA ALA A 685 24.70 -7.44 -12.66
C ALA A 685 25.17 -7.64 -11.21
N GLY A 686 24.36 -8.33 -10.40
CA GLY A 686 24.70 -8.74 -9.04
C GLY A 686 25.94 -9.62 -9.02
N ARG A 687 26.02 -10.63 -9.91
CA ARG A 687 27.22 -11.47 -10.06
C ARG A 687 28.46 -10.65 -10.42
N PHE A 688 28.33 -9.71 -11.36
CA PHE A 688 29.45 -8.84 -11.76
C PHE A 688 29.93 -7.96 -10.60
N LYS A 689 29.00 -7.32 -9.87
CA LYS A 689 29.32 -6.47 -8.71
C LYS A 689 29.87 -7.25 -7.52
N LEU A 690 29.35 -8.46 -7.27
CA LEU A 690 29.92 -9.36 -6.29
C LEU A 690 31.36 -9.74 -6.67
N ALA A 691 31.63 -10.01 -7.96
CA ALA A 691 32.97 -10.28 -8.43
C ALA A 691 33.91 -9.05 -8.29
N ASP A 692 33.43 -7.83 -8.58
CA ASP A 692 34.16 -6.59 -8.33
C ASP A 692 34.52 -6.42 -6.84
N GLN A 693 33.57 -6.70 -5.94
CA GLN A 693 33.79 -6.63 -4.50
C GLN A 693 34.83 -7.66 -4.04
N LEU A 694 34.71 -8.92 -4.46
CA LEU A 694 35.68 -9.98 -4.16
C LEU A 694 37.08 -9.62 -4.69
N LEU A 695 37.15 -8.99 -5.87
CA LEU A 695 38.41 -8.53 -6.45
C LEU A 695 39.05 -7.44 -5.58
N ALA A 696 38.26 -6.47 -5.10
CA ALA A 696 38.72 -5.41 -4.20
C ALA A 696 39.14 -5.93 -2.82
N GLU A 697 38.49 -6.98 -2.32
CA GLU A 697 38.86 -7.70 -1.08
C GLU A 697 40.14 -8.56 -1.23
N GLY A 698 40.69 -8.68 -2.44
CA GLY A 698 41.86 -9.52 -2.73
C GLY A 698 41.56 -11.00 -2.91
N LYS A 699 40.29 -11.41 -2.92
CA LYS A 699 39.84 -12.79 -3.19
C LYS A 699 39.81 -13.08 -4.69
N HIS A 700 40.99 -13.02 -5.31
CA HIS A 700 41.15 -13.05 -6.77
C HIS A 700 40.57 -14.32 -7.43
N ASP A 701 40.74 -15.49 -6.82
CA ASP A 701 40.24 -16.76 -7.39
C ASP A 701 38.71 -16.83 -7.42
N GLU A 702 38.06 -16.40 -6.33
CA GLU A 702 36.60 -16.36 -6.23
C GLU A 702 36.01 -15.33 -7.20
N ALA A 703 36.65 -14.15 -7.30
CA ALA A 703 36.27 -13.11 -8.26
C ALA A 703 36.37 -13.62 -9.71
N ALA A 704 37.50 -14.23 -10.09
CA ALA A 704 37.70 -14.80 -11.41
C ALA A 704 36.64 -15.86 -11.74
N ALA A 705 36.35 -16.77 -10.80
CA ALA A 705 35.31 -17.79 -10.99
C ALA A 705 33.93 -17.18 -11.26
N LYS A 706 33.55 -16.13 -10.54
CA LYS A 706 32.27 -15.43 -10.73
C LYS A 706 32.20 -14.71 -12.08
N TYR A 707 33.24 -13.99 -12.48
CA TYR A 707 33.30 -13.37 -13.82
C TYR A 707 33.24 -14.41 -14.95
N ILE A 708 33.99 -15.51 -14.84
CA ILE A 708 33.97 -16.59 -15.83
C ILE A 708 32.57 -17.22 -15.91
N ALA A 709 31.93 -17.47 -14.77
CA ALA A 709 30.57 -18.00 -14.72
C ALA A 709 29.56 -17.07 -15.40
N LEU A 710 29.70 -15.74 -15.23
CA LEU A 710 28.89 -14.74 -15.94
C LEU A 710 29.01 -14.91 -17.46
N VAL A 711 30.23 -14.99 -17.97
CA VAL A 711 30.51 -15.09 -19.41
C VAL A 711 30.03 -16.42 -19.97
N ASN A 712 30.22 -17.52 -19.24
CA ASN A 712 29.79 -18.84 -19.67
C ASN A 712 28.27 -18.97 -19.73
N GLU A 713 27.55 -18.31 -18.81
CA GLU A 713 26.09 -18.29 -18.81
C GLU A 713 25.51 -17.35 -19.88
N ALA A 714 26.10 -16.17 -20.04
CA ALA A 714 25.59 -15.11 -20.92
C ALA A 714 26.72 -14.50 -21.79
N PRO A 715 27.24 -15.23 -22.79
CA PRO A 715 28.40 -14.80 -23.56
C PRO A 715 28.16 -13.56 -24.43
N ARG A 716 26.90 -13.16 -24.66
CA ARG A 716 26.58 -11.93 -25.42
C ARG A 716 26.18 -10.75 -24.52
N HIS A 717 26.31 -10.88 -23.20
CA HIS A 717 25.94 -9.82 -22.26
C HIS A 717 26.89 -8.61 -22.35
N GLU A 718 26.40 -7.42 -22.03
CA GLU A 718 27.17 -6.15 -22.03
C GLU A 718 28.35 -6.11 -21.05
N PHE A 719 28.46 -7.12 -20.17
CA PHE A 719 29.54 -7.27 -19.20
C PHE A 719 30.55 -8.36 -19.60
N ALA A 720 30.32 -9.11 -20.67
CA ALA A 720 31.10 -10.31 -20.95
C ALA A 720 32.58 -10.00 -21.21
N ASP A 721 32.88 -8.98 -22.01
CA ASP A 721 34.25 -8.54 -22.28
C ASP A 721 34.95 -7.97 -21.03
N LYS A 722 34.26 -7.14 -20.25
CA LYS A 722 34.75 -6.60 -18.97
C LYS A 722 34.98 -7.69 -17.93
N ALA A 723 34.10 -8.69 -17.86
CA ALA A 723 34.21 -9.81 -16.95
C ALA A 723 35.42 -10.68 -17.31
N LEU A 724 35.62 -10.98 -18.60
CA LEU A 724 36.83 -11.67 -19.06
C LEU A 724 38.10 -10.87 -18.72
N ASN A 725 38.09 -9.56 -18.93
CA ASN A 725 39.22 -8.70 -18.59
C ASN A 725 39.51 -8.73 -17.09
N ASN A 726 38.50 -8.54 -16.24
CA ASN A 726 38.69 -8.49 -14.80
C ASN A 726 39.07 -9.87 -14.21
N ALA A 727 38.53 -10.95 -14.77
CA ALA A 727 38.97 -12.31 -14.44
C ALA A 727 40.44 -12.54 -14.83
N ALA A 728 40.86 -12.07 -15.99
CA ALA A 728 42.25 -12.15 -16.42
C ALA A 728 43.16 -11.34 -15.47
N VAL A 729 42.79 -10.11 -15.13
CA VAL A 729 43.50 -9.27 -14.13
C VAL A 729 43.61 -9.99 -12.79
N ALA A 730 42.53 -10.64 -12.32
CA ALA A 730 42.56 -11.40 -11.08
C ALA A 730 43.61 -12.54 -11.14
N TYR A 731 43.67 -13.27 -12.26
CA TYR A 731 44.70 -14.30 -12.45
C TYR A 731 46.12 -13.75 -12.54
N GLU A 732 46.33 -12.58 -13.16
CA GLU A 732 47.63 -11.91 -13.16
C GLU A 732 48.10 -11.54 -11.74
N LYS A 733 47.19 -11.05 -10.88
CA LYS A 733 47.49 -10.76 -9.47
C LYS A 733 47.94 -11.99 -8.70
N THR A 734 47.46 -13.17 -9.09
CA THR A 734 47.89 -14.47 -8.54
C THR A 734 49.03 -15.13 -9.32
N GLN A 735 49.67 -14.42 -10.26
CA GLN A 735 50.75 -14.91 -11.13
C GLN A 735 50.39 -16.14 -11.99
N ARG A 736 49.10 -16.39 -12.23
CA ARG A 736 48.63 -17.45 -13.14
C ARG A 736 48.57 -16.94 -14.57
N PHE A 737 49.73 -16.58 -15.12
CA PHE A 737 49.86 -15.89 -16.40
C PHE A 737 49.24 -16.67 -17.57
N ASP A 738 49.36 -18.00 -17.60
CA ASP A 738 48.73 -18.82 -18.66
C ASP A 738 47.20 -18.79 -18.61
N SER A 739 46.62 -18.75 -17.41
CA SER A 739 45.16 -18.63 -17.24
C SER A 739 44.68 -17.24 -17.61
N ALA A 740 45.40 -16.19 -17.20
CA ALA A 740 45.11 -14.81 -17.60
C ALA A 740 45.19 -14.64 -19.12
N LEU A 741 46.25 -15.17 -19.74
CA LEU A 741 46.47 -15.17 -21.17
C LEU A 741 45.27 -15.77 -21.91
N LYS A 742 44.82 -16.98 -21.50
CA LYS A 742 43.68 -17.65 -22.14
C LYS A 742 42.41 -16.82 -22.08
N LEU A 743 42.18 -16.09 -20.98
CA LEU A 743 41.01 -15.21 -20.85
C LEU A 743 41.14 -13.95 -21.72
N TYR A 744 42.31 -13.31 -21.77
CA TYR A 744 42.55 -12.18 -22.69
C TYR A 744 42.41 -12.59 -24.16
N GLU A 745 42.83 -13.80 -24.53
CA GLU A 745 42.63 -14.32 -25.89
C GLU A 745 41.17 -14.38 -26.29
N ARG A 746 40.29 -14.74 -25.35
CA ARG A 746 38.85 -14.78 -25.61
C ARG A 746 38.31 -13.40 -25.94
N ILE A 747 38.84 -12.32 -25.36
CA ILE A 747 38.36 -10.96 -25.62
C ILE A 747 38.51 -10.60 -27.10
N TYR A 748 39.71 -10.68 -27.68
CA TYR A 748 39.88 -10.29 -29.08
C TYR A 748 39.34 -11.33 -30.08
N ARG A 749 39.18 -12.61 -29.67
CA ARG A 749 38.63 -13.68 -30.54
C ARG A 749 37.10 -13.70 -30.56
N GLU A 750 36.47 -13.61 -29.40
CA GLU A 750 35.01 -13.69 -29.23
C GLU A 750 34.35 -12.30 -29.30
N TYR A 751 35.08 -11.24 -28.93
CA TYR A 751 34.61 -9.84 -28.89
C TYR A 751 35.55 -8.89 -29.66
N PRO A 752 35.82 -9.13 -30.96
CA PRO A 752 36.82 -8.38 -31.72
C PRO A 752 36.52 -6.87 -31.85
N SER A 753 35.27 -6.46 -31.68
CA SER A 753 34.84 -5.05 -31.67
C SER A 753 34.86 -4.40 -30.28
N SER A 754 35.21 -5.14 -29.23
CA SER A 754 35.30 -4.59 -27.87
C SER A 754 36.41 -3.52 -27.83
N PRO A 755 36.18 -2.38 -27.14
CA PRO A 755 37.24 -1.41 -26.85
C PRO A 755 38.41 -1.98 -26.03
N LEU A 756 38.26 -3.19 -25.48
CA LEU A 756 39.30 -3.89 -24.72
C LEU A 756 40.14 -4.83 -25.58
N ALA A 757 39.79 -5.07 -26.85
CA ALA A 757 40.39 -6.13 -27.66
C ALA A 757 41.89 -5.92 -27.95
N ASP A 758 42.30 -4.69 -28.24
CA ASP A 758 43.70 -4.35 -28.51
C ASP A 758 44.56 -4.42 -27.24
N GLY A 759 44.07 -3.83 -26.14
CA GLY A 759 44.71 -3.92 -24.83
C GLY A 759 44.79 -5.37 -24.32
N ALA A 760 43.76 -6.18 -24.54
CA ALA A 760 43.78 -7.60 -24.22
C ALA A 760 44.85 -8.35 -25.02
N LEU A 761 45.00 -8.07 -26.33
CA LEU A 761 46.05 -8.67 -27.14
C LEU A 761 47.46 -8.27 -26.67
N PHE A 762 47.63 -7.01 -26.22
CA PHE A 762 48.87 -6.60 -25.56
C PHE A 762 49.13 -7.40 -24.28
N ARG A 763 48.10 -7.57 -23.43
CA ARG A 763 48.22 -8.38 -22.20
C ARG A 763 48.49 -9.85 -22.52
N VAL A 764 47.96 -10.43 -23.60
CA VAL A 764 48.35 -11.78 -24.05
C VAL A 764 49.85 -11.85 -24.26
N ALA A 765 50.43 -10.89 -24.98
CA ALA A 765 51.86 -10.86 -25.24
C ALA A 765 52.70 -10.70 -23.96
N VAL A 766 52.29 -9.80 -23.06
CA VAL A 766 52.95 -9.59 -21.75
C VAL A 766 52.87 -10.85 -20.87
N ASN A 767 51.72 -11.50 -20.79
CA ASN A 767 51.57 -12.73 -20.00
C ASN A 767 52.38 -13.89 -20.60
N ALA A 768 52.41 -14.02 -21.94
CA ALA A 768 53.24 -15.01 -22.61
C ALA A 768 54.73 -14.79 -22.31
N GLN A 769 55.17 -13.52 -22.30
CA GLN A 769 56.53 -13.17 -21.90
C GLN A 769 56.81 -13.53 -20.43
N ASN A 770 55.86 -13.29 -19.52
CA ASN A 770 56.00 -13.63 -18.10
C ASN A 770 55.95 -15.15 -17.84
N SER A 771 55.31 -15.94 -18.71
CA SER A 771 55.35 -17.41 -18.69
C SER A 771 56.46 -18.00 -19.56
N TYR A 772 57.39 -17.17 -20.05
CA TYR A 772 58.54 -17.55 -20.89
C TYR A 772 58.17 -18.13 -22.28
N ASP A 773 56.92 -18.00 -22.71
CA ASP A 773 56.47 -18.29 -24.08
C ASP A 773 56.76 -17.08 -24.99
N PHE A 774 58.05 -16.85 -25.22
CA PHE A 774 58.53 -15.69 -25.97
C PHE A 774 58.09 -15.69 -27.44
N ASP A 775 57.92 -16.85 -28.07
CA ASP A 775 57.45 -16.93 -29.46
C ASP A 775 56.00 -16.44 -29.57
N LYS A 776 55.14 -16.88 -28.64
CA LYS A 776 53.77 -16.39 -28.56
C LYS A 776 53.70 -14.91 -28.20
N ALA A 777 54.60 -14.42 -27.35
CA ALA A 777 54.70 -13.00 -27.03
C ALA A 777 55.00 -12.18 -28.29
N VAL A 778 56.01 -12.58 -29.06
CA VAL A 778 56.38 -11.93 -30.32
C VAL A 778 55.22 -11.99 -31.33
N GLU A 779 54.60 -13.15 -31.52
CA GLU A 779 53.45 -13.31 -32.43
C GLU A 779 52.31 -12.37 -32.05
N SER A 780 51.98 -12.29 -30.76
CA SER A 780 50.88 -11.48 -30.25
C SER A 780 51.17 -9.99 -30.37
N TYR A 781 52.39 -9.54 -30.06
CA TYR A 781 52.80 -8.15 -30.29
C TYR A 781 52.78 -7.79 -31.78
N GLN A 782 53.30 -8.65 -32.66
CA GLN A 782 53.28 -8.41 -34.10
C GLN A 782 51.85 -8.37 -34.65
N LYS A 783 50.96 -9.24 -34.13
CA LYS A 783 49.54 -9.23 -34.46
C LYS A 783 48.89 -7.93 -34.04
N LEU A 784 49.18 -7.41 -32.84
CA LEU A 784 48.66 -6.10 -32.39
C LEU A 784 49.09 -4.99 -33.35
N VAL A 785 50.37 -4.95 -33.71
CA VAL A 785 50.94 -3.94 -34.63
C VAL A 785 50.26 -3.96 -36.01
N LYS A 786 49.86 -5.15 -36.46
CA LYS A 786 49.21 -5.37 -37.76
C LYS A 786 47.70 -5.06 -37.72
N ASP A 787 46.99 -5.65 -36.77
CA ASP A 787 45.52 -5.71 -36.79
C ASP A 787 44.88 -4.50 -36.07
N TYR A 788 45.61 -3.82 -35.17
CA TYR A 788 45.11 -2.67 -34.40
C TYR A 788 45.96 -1.41 -34.60
N PRO A 789 45.90 -0.77 -35.79
CA PRO A 789 46.77 0.34 -36.14
C PRO A 789 46.59 1.62 -35.30
N ALA A 790 45.44 1.76 -34.64
CA ALA A 790 45.10 2.89 -33.76
C ALA A 790 45.33 2.59 -32.26
N SER A 791 45.83 1.39 -31.92
CA SER A 791 46.07 1.04 -30.51
C SER A 791 47.12 1.94 -29.89
N LYS A 792 46.89 2.39 -28.66
CA LYS A 792 47.88 3.14 -27.86
C LYS A 792 49.12 2.29 -27.53
N ASP A 793 48.98 0.97 -27.50
CA ASP A 793 50.04 0.03 -27.12
C ASP A 793 50.87 -0.42 -28.33
N ARG A 794 50.59 0.10 -29.53
CA ARG A 794 51.21 -0.32 -30.79
C ARG A 794 52.70 -0.06 -30.85
N GLU A 795 53.14 1.08 -30.34
CA GLU A 795 54.55 1.47 -30.27
C GLU A 795 55.33 0.54 -29.34
N ALA A 796 54.84 0.39 -28.10
CA ALA A 796 55.41 -0.51 -27.11
C ALA A 796 55.44 -1.97 -27.58
N ALA A 797 54.37 -2.44 -28.25
CA ALA A 797 54.32 -3.80 -28.79
C ALA A 797 55.43 -4.06 -29.81
N LEU A 798 55.65 -3.14 -30.75
CA LEU A 798 56.68 -3.31 -31.77
C LEU A 798 58.09 -3.27 -31.17
N PHE A 799 58.32 -2.38 -30.21
CA PHE A 799 59.58 -2.30 -29.47
C PHE A 799 59.85 -3.58 -28.66
N ASN A 800 58.86 -4.07 -27.92
CA ASN A 800 58.96 -5.29 -27.11
C ASN A 800 59.21 -6.51 -27.99
N ALA A 801 58.52 -6.63 -29.13
CA ALA A 801 58.77 -7.69 -30.11
C ALA A 801 60.22 -7.64 -30.64
N ALA A 802 60.71 -6.47 -31.03
CA ALA A 802 62.07 -6.31 -31.55
C ALA A 802 63.13 -6.69 -30.50
N THR A 803 62.93 -6.26 -29.25
CA THR A 803 63.84 -6.55 -28.13
C THR A 803 63.84 -8.03 -27.75
N LEU A 804 62.67 -8.67 -27.73
CA LEU A 804 62.55 -10.12 -27.50
C LEU A 804 63.26 -10.91 -28.60
N LEU A 805 63.07 -10.53 -29.87
CA LEU A 805 63.76 -11.15 -31.01
C LEU A 805 65.29 -10.98 -30.91
N GLU A 806 65.77 -9.82 -30.46
CA GLU A 806 67.20 -9.58 -30.23
C GLU A 806 67.74 -10.49 -29.11
N GLY A 807 67.01 -10.59 -27.99
CA GLY A 807 67.36 -11.45 -26.85
C GLY A 807 67.37 -12.94 -27.21
N GLN A 808 66.48 -13.38 -28.10
CA GLN A 808 66.47 -14.73 -28.68
C GLN A 808 67.55 -14.96 -29.75
N GLN A 809 68.38 -13.95 -30.05
CA GLN A 809 69.40 -13.98 -31.11
C GLN A 809 68.83 -14.16 -32.53
N ARG A 810 67.55 -13.86 -32.74
CA ARG A 810 66.89 -13.84 -34.05
C ARG A 810 67.19 -12.52 -34.76
N TYR A 811 68.48 -12.26 -35.00
CA TYR A 811 69.02 -10.98 -35.44
C TYR A 811 68.39 -10.45 -36.75
N ALA A 812 68.01 -11.34 -37.67
CA ALA A 812 67.35 -10.96 -38.91
C ALA A 812 65.99 -10.27 -38.67
N GLU A 813 65.17 -10.89 -37.82
CA GLU A 813 63.83 -10.42 -37.49
C GLU A 813 63.88 -9.24 -36.52
N ALA A 814 64.86 -9.23 -35.60
CA ALA A 814 65.11 -8.11 -34.70
C ALA A 814 65.47 -6.83 -35.48
N ALA A 815 66.43 -6.91 -36.41
CA ALA A 815 66.83 -5.77 -37.24
C ALA A 815 65.65 -5.27 -38.10
N ALA A 816 64.87 -6.17 -38.70
CA ALA A 816 63.67 -5.80 -39.45
C ALA A 816 62.60 -5.14 -38.55
N SER A 817 62.42 -5.62 -37.32
CA SER A 817 61.43 -5.08 -36.38
C SER A 817 61.83 -3.69 -35.87
N PHE A 818 63.11 -3.46 -35.54
CA PHE A 818 63.62 -2.14 -35.18
C PHE A 818 63.59 -1.14 -36.35
N GLN A 819 63.82 -1.60 -37.59
CA GLN A 819 63.61 -0.76 -38.79
C GLN A 819 62.14 -0.38 -38.95
N ARG A 820 61.24 -1.36 -38.82
CA ARG A 820 59.80 -1.13 -38.89
C ARG A 820 59.32 -0.19 -37.78
N TYR A 821 59.90 -0.27 -36.58
CA TYR A 821 59.63 0.67 -35.49
C TYR A 821 59.88 2.11 -35.93
N ALA A 822 61.08 2.39 -36.45
CA ALA A 822 61.44 3.73 -36.90
C ALA A 822 60.70 4.18 -38.17
N GLU A 823 60.10 3.27 -38.92
CA GLU A 823 59.23 3.58 -40.06
C GLU A 823 57.80 3.93 -39.64
N LEU A 824 57.23 3.20 -38.69
CA LEU A 824 55.87 3.43 -38.20
C LEU A 824 55.80 4.58 -37.19
N PHE A 825 56.87 4.80 -36.41
CA PHE A 825 56.95 5.82 -35.38
C PHE A 825 58.13 6.77 -35.62
N PRO A 826 58.21 7.45 -36.78
CA PRO A 826 59.40 8.24 -37.16
C PRO A 826 59.62 9.48 -36.27
N THR A 827 58.61 9.89 -35.51
CA THR A 827 58.66 11.01 -34.56
C THR A 827 58.89 10.57 -33.11
N ALA A 828 58.92 9.26 -32.82
CA ALA A 828 59.22 8.77 -31.48
C ALA A 828 60.65 9.14 -31.10
N GLU A 829 60.87 9.49 -29.83
CA GLU A 829 62.16 9.98 -29.32
C GLU A 829 63.30 8.97 -29.56
N ASP A 830 62.99 7.69 -29.44
CA ASP A 830 63.90 6.57 -29.58
C ASP A 830 63.96 5.98 -31.00
N ALA A 831 63.15 6.46 -31.95
CA ALA A 831 63.18 6.00 -33.34
C ALA A 831 64.56 6.09 -34.01
N PRO A 832 65.34 7.18 -33.83
CA PRO A 832 66.72 7.23 -34.34
C PRO A 832 67.59 6.12 -33.73
N ARG A 833 67.48 5.89 -32.41
CA ARG A 833 68.27 4.88 -31.69
C ARG A 833 67.90 3.48 -32.17
N ASN A 834 66.62 3.17 -32.33
CA ASN A 834 66.15 1.88 -32.83
C ASN A 834 66.61 1.62 -34.27
N GLN A 835 66.53 2.62 -35.16
CA GLN A 835 67.02 2.45 -36.53
C GLN A 835 68.54 2.27 -36.60
N PHE A 836 69.29 2.99 -35.76
CA PHE A 836 70.73 2.81 -35.65
C PHE A 836 71.08 1.42 -35.06
N ARG A 837 70.33 0.95 -34.06
CA ARG A 837 70.50 -0.39 -33.47
C ARG A 837 70.25 -1.50 -34.47
N ALA A 838 69.29 -1.35 -35.38
CA ALA A 838 69.10 -2.29 -36.48
C ALA A 838 70.35 -2.43 -37.37
N ALA A 839 71.08 -1.32 -37.62
CA ALA A 839 72.33 -1.38 -38.35
C ALA A 839 73.43 -2.12 -37.57
N LEU A 840 73.57 -1.86 -36.26
CA LEU A 840 74.53 -2.56 -35.41
C LEU A 840 74.25 -4.07 -35.33
N ILE A 841 72.97 -4.49 -35.34
CA ILE A 841 72.60 -5.90 -35.40
C ILE A 841 73.03 -6.53 -36.74
N LEU A 842 72.94 -5.79 -37.85
CA LEU A 842 73.40 -6.24 -39.16
C LEU A 842 74.92 -6.33 -39.24
N GLU A 843 75.63 -5.38 -38.62
CA GLU A 843 77.09 -5.40 -38.43
C GLU A 843 77.53 -6.65 -37.66
N LYS A 844 76.86 -6.96 -36.53
CA LYS A 844 77.13 -8.17 -35.73
C LYS A 844 76.92 -9.47 -36.52
N ARG A 845 76.04 -9.44 -37.53
CA ARG A 845 75.78 -10.56 -38.44
C ARG A 845 76.73 -10.57 -39.66
N GLU A 846 77.65 -9.62 -39.75
CA GLU A 846 78.53 -9.42 -40.91
C GLU A 846 77.76 -9.18 -42.23
N ASP A 847 76.50 -8.71 -42.15
CA ASP A 847 75.73 -8.29 -43.32
C ASP A 847 76.06 -6.83 -43.66
N TRP A 848 77.27 -6.62 -44.17
CA TRP A 848 77.79 -5.30 -44.51
C TRP A 848 76.90 -4.55 -45.52
N LYS A 849 76.28 -5.26 -46.46
CA LYS A 849 75.35 -4.65 -47.44
C LYS A 849 74.06 -4.19 -46.77
N GLY A 850 73.52 -5.00 -45.85
CA GLY A 850 72.38 -4.65 -45.03
C GLY A 850 72.66 -3.45 -44.12
N GLU A 851 73.80 -3.48 -43.43
CA GLU A 851 74.27 -2.40 -42.56
C GLU A 851 74.37 -1.07 -43.34
N ILE A 852 75.04 -1.06 -44.49
CA ILE A 852 75.16 0.13 -45.33
C ILE A 852 73.77 0.68 -45.68
N ARG A 853 72.84 -0.15 -46.17
CA ARG A 853 71.47 0.30 -46.49
C ARG A 853 70.75 0.88 -45.27
N ALA A 854 70.91 0.25 -44.10
CA ALA A 854 70.28 0.69 -42.86
C ALA A 854 70.86 2.04 -42.38
N LEU A 855 72.18 2.19 -42.39
CA LEU A 855 72.88 3.43 -42.02
C LEU A 855 72.62 4.56 -43.01
N GLU A 856 72.59 4.28 -44.31
CA GLU A 856 72.22 5.29 -45.31
C GLU A 856 70.77 5.75 -45.12
N SER A 857 69.85 4.82 -44.83
CA SER A 857 68.48 5.16 -44.47
C SER A 857 68.41 6.01 -43.20
N PHE A 858 69.22 5.67 -42.18
CA PHE A 858 69.33 6.43 -40.94
C PHE A 858 69.81 7.86 -41.21
N VAL A 859 70.90 8.02 -41.96
CA VAL A 859 71.44 9.33 -42.34
C VAL A 859 70.42 10.13 -43.14
N ARG A 860 69.73 9.52 -44.12
CA ARG A 860 68.69 10.21 -44.90
C ARG A 860 67.56 10.75 -44.01
N LYS A 861 67.10 9.97 -43.03
CA LYS A 861 65.97 10.34 -42.16
C LYS A 861 66.35 11.33 -41.05
N PHE A 862 67.52 11.13 -40.42
CA PHE A 862 67.85 11.82 -39.17
C PHE A 862 68.97 12.85 -39.30
N SER A 863 69.59 13.02 -40.48
CA SER A 863 70.65 14.02 -40.66
C SER A 863 70.20 15.45 -40.38
N SER A 864 68.94 15.82 -40.60
CA SER A 864 68.44 17.17 -40.29
C SER A 864 68.27 17.43 -38.79
N GLN A 865 68.21 16.40 -37.95
CA GLN A 865 67.96 16.53 -36.51
C GLN A 865 69.25 16.84 -35.75
N PRO A 866 69.39 18.02 -35.10
CA PRO A 866 70.62 18.39 -34.40
C PRO A 866 70.99 17.43 -33.27
N ALA A 867 70.00 16.89 -32.56
CA ALA A 867 70.21 15.94 -31.46
C ALA A 867 70.86 14.62 -31.90
N GLN A 868 70.71 14.24 -33.17
CA GLN A 868 71.24 12.97 -33.70
C GLN A 868 72.58 13.14 -34.41
N VAL A 869 73.19 14.34 -34.35
CA VAL A 869 74.39 14.66 -35.13
C VAL A 869 75.56 13.73 -34.83
N GLU A 870 75.72 13.27 -33.58
CA GLU A 870 76.77 12.32 -33.23
C GLU A 870 76.58 10.95 -33.87
N LEU A 871 75.34 10.44 -33.89
CA LEU A 871 75.02 9.20 -34.57
C LEU A 871 75.14 9.32 -36.09
N VAL A 872 74.86 10.50 -36.66
CA VAL A 872 74.97 10.74 -38.11
C VAL A 872 76.44 10.69 -38.57
N VAL A 873 77.35 11.32 -37.82
CA VAL A 873 78.79 11.28 -38.14
C VAL A 873 79.32 9.85 -37.98
N GLU A 874 78.94 9.18 -36.88
CA GLU A 874 79.32 7.78 -36.64
C GLU A 874 78.75 6.83 -37.71
N ALA A 875 77.50 7.02 -38.14
CA ALA A 875 76.89 6.22 -39.20
C ALA A 875 77.69 6.33 -40.50
N LYS A 876 78.10 7.53 -40.89
CA LYS A 876 78.92 7.75 -42.09
C LYS A 876 80.29 7.07 -42.00
N ARG A 877 80.92 7.10 -40.82
CA ARG A 877 82.17 6.38 -40.58
C ARG A 877 81.98 4.86 -40.71
N ARG A 878 80.94 4.31 -40.07
CA ARG A 878 80.61 2.87 -40.14
C ARG A 878 80.27 2.41 -41.56
N ILE A 879 79.62 3.24 -42.37
CA ILE A 879 79.47 2.99 -43.81
C ILE A 879 80.86 2.83 -44.47
N GLY A 880 81.83 3.65 -44.09
CA GLY A 880 83.22 3.54 -44.55
C GLY A 880 83.88 2.24 -44.10
N ASP A 881 83.70 1.84 -42.84
CA ASP A 881 84.20 0.57 -42.31
C ASP A 881 83.60 -0.62 -43.08
N ALA A 882 82.28 -0.64 -43.28
CA ALA A 882 81.57 -1.68 -44.00
C ALA A 882 82.05 -1.79 -45.46
N TRP A 883 82.26 -0.65 -46.15
CA TRP A 883 82.88 -0.65 -47.49
C TRP A 883 84.33 -1.16 -47.48
N ALA A 884 85.09 -0.86 -46.44
CA ALA A 884 86.45 -1.39 -46.27
C ALA A 884 86.45 -2.91 -46.05
N LYS A 885 85.50 -3.46 -45.27
CA LYS A 885 85.28 -4.91 -45.11
C LYS A 885 84.89 -5.57 -46.43
N LEU A 886 84.14 -4.87 -47.29
CA LEU A 886 83.84 -5.28 -48.66
C LEU A 886 85.00 -5.08 -49.66
N LYS A 887 86.18 -4.64 -49.19
CA LYS A 887 87.38 -4.36 -50.00
C LYS A 887 87.17 -3.31 -51.10
N ASN A 888 86.20 -2.41 -50.93
CA ASN A 888 85.94 -1.31 -51.86
C ASN A 888 86.55 -0.01 -51.31
N GLU A 889 87.87 0.15 -51.52
CA GLU A 889 88.63 1.29 -50.98
C GLU A 889 88.09 2.65 -51.45
N LYS A 890 87.58 2.74 -52.69
CA LYS A 890 87.04 3.98 -53.25
C LYS A 890 85.81 4.46 -52.49
N GLU A 891 84.84 3.57 -52.25
CA GLU A 891 83.62 3.94 -51.52
C GLU A 891 83.89 4.09 -50.01
N ALA A 892 84.83 3.34 -49.45
CA ALA A 892 85.28 3.52 -48.07
C ALA A 892 85.84 4.93 -47.84
N LEU A 893 86.78 5.38 -48.70
CA LEU A 893 87.36 6.73 -48.60
C LEU A 893 86.31 7.83 -48.82
N ARG A 894 85.33 7.63 -49.70
CA ARG A 894 84.21 8.57 -49.86
C ARG A 894 83.37 8.69 -48.60
N ALA A 895 83.08 7.58 -47.94
CA ALA A 895 82.30 7.57 -46.70
C ALA A 895 83.07 8.19 -45.53
N TYR A 896 84.37 7.91 -45.40
CA TYR A 896 85.24 8.59 -44.43
C TYR A 896 85.30 10.10 -44.70
N ALA A 897 85.47 10.53 -45.95
CA ALA A 897 85.38 11.95 -46.30
C ALA A 897 84.03 12.54 -45.89
N ALA A 898 82.93 11.86 -46.20
CA ALA A 898 81.59 12.31 -45.83
C ALA A 898 81.38 12.42 -44.31
N ALA A 899 82.02 11.56 -43.50
CA ALA A 899 81.95 11.61 -42.04
C ALA A 899 82.73 12.82 -41.49
N ALA A 900 83.98 12.99 -41.92
CA ALA A 900 84.80 14.12 -41.50
C ALA A 900 84.23 15.47 -41.97
N ASP A 901 83.81 15.55 -43.23
CA ASP A 901 83.19 16.75 -43.80
C ASP A 901 81.87 17.09 -43.09
N GLU A 902 81.13 16.10 -42.58
CA GLU A 902 79.91 16.37 -41.81
C GLU A 902 80.21 17.08 -40.49
N PHE A 903 81.26 16.65 -39.78
CA PHE A 903 81.73 17.30 -38.56
C PHE A 903 82.21 18.73 -38.85
N ASP A 904 83.05 18.89 -39.88
CA ASP A 904 83.67 20.17 -40.24
C ASP A 904 82.62 21.18 -40.75
N ARG A 905 81.73 20.76 -41.66
CA ARG A 905 80.67 21.59 -42.23
C ARG A 905 79.72 22.11 -41.16
N ARG A 906 79.43 21.31 -40.14
CA ARG A 906 78.58 21.70 -39.00
C ARG A 906 79.33 22.45 -37.91
N LYS A 907 80.66 22.58 -38.01
CA LYS A 907 81.50 23.24 -37.00
C LYS A 907 81.31 22.66 -35.60
N LEU A 908 81.15 21.35 -35.51
CA LEU A 908 80.94 20.65 -34.25
C LEU A 908 82.13 20.88 -33.31
N GLN A 909 81.84 20.95 -32.02
CA GLN A 909 82.87 21.15 -31.00
C GLN A 909 83.29 19.77 -30.46
N PRO A 910 84.58 19.40 -30.55
CA PRO A 910 85.00 18.08 -30.13
C PRO A 910 84.60 17.70 -28.71
N GLU A 911 84.74 18.64 -27.77
CA GLU A 911 84.41 18.41 -26.36
C GLU A 911 82.92 18.17 -26.13
N ALA A 912 82.06 18.82 -26.93
CA ALA A 912 80.61 18.71 -26.79
C ALA A 912 80.02 17.55 -27.60
N GLN A 913 80.73 17.06 -28.62
CA GLN A 913 80.32 15.91 -29.45
C GLN A 913 81.45 14.89 -29.58
N PRO A 914 81.82 14.22 -28.46
CA PRO A 914 82.99 13.35 -28.43
C PRO A 914 82.88 12.16 -29.38
N ARG A 915 81.68 11.61 -29.59
CA ARG A 915 81.46 10.48 -30.50
C ARG A 915 81.57 10.91 -31.95
N ALA A 916 81.01 12.08 -32.30
CA ALA A 916 81.18 12.64 -33.64
C ALA A 916 82.65 12.95 -33.95
N ALA A 917 83.36 13.52 -32.96
CA ALA A 917 84.75 13.91 -33.09
C ALA A 917 85.67 12.70 -33.25
N ASP A 918 85.42 11.61 -32.52
CA ASP A 918 86.12 10.35 -32.70
C ASP A 918 85.94 9.82 -34.11
N ALA A 919 84.70 9.79 -34.57
CA ALA A 919 84.38 9.28 -35.87
C ALA A 919 85.00 10.09 -37.02
N ALA A 920 85.03 11.42 -36.89
CA ALA A 920 85.64 12.33 -37.84
C ALA A 920 87.18 12.25 -37.82
N ALA A 921 87.79 12.13 -36.63
CA ALA A 921 89.24 12.00 -36.47
C ALA A 921 89.76 10.72 -37.11
N PHE A 922 89.12 9.58 -36.84
CA PHE A 922 89.41 8.32 -37.52
C PHE A 922 89.30 8.48 -39.03
N SER A 923 88.21 9.08 -39.50
CA SER A 923 87.95 9.24 -40.93
C SER A 923 89.00 10.12 -41.63
N ARG A 924 89.44 11.24 -41.01
CA ARG A 924 90.55 12.05 -41.54
C ARG A 924 91.87 11.32 -41.51
N PHE A 925 92.14 10.52 -40.48
CA PHE A 925 93.33 9.69 -40.40
C PHE A 925 93.37 8.66 -41.54
N GLN A 926 92.26 7.97 -41.82
CA GLN A 926 92.17 7.01 -42.93
C GLN A 926 92.39 7.65 -44.30
N LEU A 927 91.93 8.89 -44.50
CA LEU A 927 92.23 9.68 -45.71
C LEU A 927 93.71 10.03 -45.81
N ALA A 928 94.34 10.45 -44.70
CA ALA A 928 95.77 10.76 -44.66
C ALA A 928 96.64 9.51 -44.89
N GLU A 929 96.22 8.34 -44.40
CA GLU A 929 96.87 7.06 -44.70
C GLU A 929 96.83 6.72 -46.20
N ALA A 930 95.73 7.03 -46.89
CA ALA A 930 95.64 6.86 -48.34
C ALA A 930 96.60 7.80 -49.09
N GLU A 931 96.71 9.07 -48.67
CA GLU A 931 97.71 10.01 -49.21
C GLU A 931 99.15 9.53 -48.95
N PHE A 932 99.43 9.06 -47.73
CA PHE A 932 100.73 8.51 -47.36
C PHE A 932 101.12 7.31 -48.24
N ARG A 933 100.20 6.37 -48.49
CA ARG A 933 100.44 5.24 -49.41
C ARG A 933 100.78 5.70 -50.82
N GLY A 934 100.20 6.81 -51.28
CA GLY A 934 100.55 7.44 -52.56
C GLY A 934 101.96 8.04 -52.55
N PHE A 935 102.29 8.80 -51.50
CA PHE A 935 103.60 9.41 -51.30
C PHE A 935 104.74 8.37 -51.18
N ASP A 936 104.54 7.31 -50.40
CA ASP A 936 105.61 6.33 -50.12
C ASP A 936 106.04 5.57 -51.40
N LYS A 937 105.14 5.45 -52.38
CA LYS A 937 105.43 4.86 -53.71
C LYS A 937 106.29 5.77 -54.61
N LEU A 938 106.37 7.08 -54.34
CA LEU A 938 107.20 8.00 -55.14
C LEU A 938 108.69 7.73 -54.89
N LYS A 939 109.50 7.69 -55.94
CA LYS A 939 110.97 7.53 -55.87
C LYS A 939 111.68 8.78 -56.42
N ILE A 940 112.90 9.04 -55.95
CA ILE A 940 113.77 10.09 -56.48
C ILE A 940 114.76 9.45 -57.47
N GLY A 941 114.84 9.98 -58.69
CA GLY A 941 115.70 9.42 -59.73
C GLY A 941 115.55 10.09 -61.10
N GLY A 942 116.42 9.70 -62.04
CA GLY A 942 116.52 10.28 -63.39
C GLY A 942 117.80 11.11 -63.58
N LYS A 943 117.93 11.79 -64.74
CA LYS A 943 119.04 12.71 -65.05
C LYS A 943 118.49 14.10 -65.40
N GLY A 944 119.25 15.17 -65.10
CA GLY A 944 118.87 16.55 -65.40
C GLY A 944 117.48 16.92 -64.86
N LYS A 945 116.60 17.46 -65.73
CA LYS A 945 115.23 17.88 -65.37
C LYS A 945 114.34 16.76 -64.80
N ALA A 946 114.61 15.48 -65.11
CA ALA A 946 113.80 14.37 -64.59
C ALA A 946 114.08 14.10 -63.11
N LEU A 947 115.34 14.24 -62.67
CA LEU A 947 115.72 14.16 -61.26
C LEU A 947 115.12 15.31 -60.46
N GLU A 948 115.18 16.52 -61.02
CA GLU A 948 114.59 17.71 -60.42
C GLU A 948 113.06 17.57 -60.24
N ARG A 949 112.36 17.03 -61.25
CA ARG A 949 110.91 16.76 -61.17
C ARG A 949 110.55 15.70 -60.14
N SER A 950 111.27 14.57 -60.09
CA SER A 950 110.99 13.49 -59.14
C SER A 950 111.29 13.90 -57.69
N PHE A 951 112.38 14.65 -57.48
CA PHE A 951 112.69 15.28 -56.20
C PHE A 951 111.60 16.29 -55.79
N THR A 952 111.18 17.17 -56.71
CA THR A 952 110.11 18.14 -56.45
C THR A 952 108.80 17.44 -56.11
N ALA A 953 108.43 16.38 -56.83
CA ALA A 953 107.22 15.59 -56.55
C ALA A 953 107.27 14.94 -55.16
N LYS A 954 108.40 14.33 -54.77
CA LYS A 954 108.57 13.73 -53.44
C LYS A 954 108.56 14.77 -52.33
N ARG A 955 109.23 15.92 -52.53
CA ARG A 955 109.24 17.06 -51.61
C ARG A 955 107.85 17.66 -51.41
N THR A 956 107.10 17.89 -52.49
CA THR A 956 105.72 18.37 -52.41
C THR A 956 104.81 17.31 -51.77
N GLY A 957 105.06 16.02 -52.07
CA GLY A 957 104.33 14.89 -51.49
C GLY A 957 104.47 14.78 -49.97
N VAL A 958 105.69 14.87 -49.42
CA VAL A 958 105.88 14.82 -47.96
C VAL A 958 105.19 16.00 -47.27
N LYS A 959 105.18 17.18 -47.90
CA LYS A 959 104.43 18.33 -47.40
C LYS A 959 102.92 18.05 -47.39
N SER A 960 102.36 17.59 -48.50
CA SER A 960 100.92 17.24 -48.61
C SER A 960 100.50 16.24 -47.54
N VAL A 961 101.28 15.17 -47.35
CA VAL A 961 100.99 14.14 -46.35
C VAL A 961 101.07 14.69 -44.92
N ASN A 962 102.07 15.51 -44.62
CA ASN A 962 102.18 16.16 -43.32
C ASN A 962 101.00 17.10 -43.04
N ASP A 963 100.58 17.85 -44.06
CA ASP A 963 99.38 18.71 -43.99
C ASP A 963 98.12 17.86 -43.80
N ALA A 964 98.03 16.68 -44.44
CA ALA A 964 96.91 15.76 -44.30
C ALA A 964 96.78 15.19 -42.89
N TYR A 965 97.86 14.75 -42.26
CA TYR A 965 97.85 14.31 -40.86
C TYR A 965 97.58 15.47 -39.90
N ALA A 966 98.07 16.68 -40.19
CA ALA A 966 97.78 17.85 -39.36
C ALA A 966 96.29 18.20 -39.30
N ARG A 967 95.49 17.83 -40.32
CA ARG A 967 94.03 17.97 -40.30
C ARG A 967 93.31 17.08 -39.27
N VAL A 968 94.00 16.15 -38.61
CA VAL A 968 93.42 15.30 -37.56
C VAL A 968 93.40 16.02 -36.18
N PHE A 969 94.35 16.93 -35.93
CA PHE A 969 94.49 17.59 -34.62
C PHE A 969 93.27 18.39 -34.15
N PRO A 970 92.52 19.11 -35.02
CA PRO A 970 91.35 19.87 -34.61
C PRO A 970 90.26 19.04 -33.93
N TYR A 971 90.17 17.73 -34.16
CA TYR A 971 89.17 16.87 -33.51
C TYR A 971 89.50 16.50 -32.06
N LYS A 972 90.72 16.82 -31.58
CA LYS A 972 91.15 16.62 -30.18
C LYS A 972 90.94 15.19 -29.67
N ARG A 973 91.01 14.20 -30.56
CA ARG A 973 90.94 12.78 -30.22
C ARG A 973 92.35 12.28 -30.02
N LEU A 974 92.70 12.03 -28.77
CA LEU A 974 94.09 11.83 -28.39
C LEU A 974 94.73 10.62 -29.11
N GLU A 975 93.99 9.53 -29.30
CA GLU A 975 94.45 8.38 -30.08
C GLU A 975 94.89 8.77 -31.50
N TRP A 976 93.99 9.43 -32.24
CA TRP A 976 94.23 9.84 -33.63
C TRP A 976 95.24 11.00 -33.73
N THR A 977 95.34 11.86 -32.71
CA THR A 977 96.38 12.89 -32.62
C THR A 977 97.77 12.25 -32.48
N LEU A 978 97.92 11.26 -31.60
CA LEU A 978 99.19 10.54 -31.45
C LEU A 978 99.56 9.78 -32.73
N ALA A 979 98.58 9.14 -33.37
CA ALA A 979 98.76 8.47 -34.65
C ALA A 979 99.26 9.43 -35.75
N ALA A 980 98.61 10.59 -35.87
CA ALA A 980 98.97 11.61 -36.84
C ALA A 980 100.34 12.24 -36.57
N LEU A 981 100.70 12.55 -35.32
CA LEU A 981 102.03 13.07 -34.96
C LEU A 981 103.14 12.07 -35.30
N TYR A 982 102.93 10.79 -34.97
CA TYR A 982 103.87 9.72 -35.34
C TYR A 982 104.04 9.66 -36.86
N ARG A 983 102.92 9.65 -37.61
CA ARG A 983 102.97 9.55 -39.08
C ARG A 983 103.61 10.74 -39.76
N ARG A 984 103.57 11.94 -39.16
CA ARG A 984 104.32 13.10 -39.65
C ARG A 984 105.83 12.90 -39.55
N GLY A 985 106.31 12.42 -38.40
CA GLY A 985 107.71 12.03 -38.23
C GLY A 985 108.12 10.93 -39.21
N TYR A 986 107.27 9.92 -39.36
CA TYR A 986 107.52 8.80 -40.27
C TYR A 986 107.54 9.23 -41.75
N ALA A 987 106.71 10.18 -42.17
CA ALA A 987 106.74 10.72 -43.52
C ALA A 987 108.05 11.47 -43.81
N LEU A 988 108.59 12.21 -42.84
CA LEU A 988 109.90 12.89 -42.94
C LEU A 988 111.05 11.87 -42.99
N GLU A 989 111.02 10.86 -42.12
CA GLU A 989 111.98 9.74 -42.14
C GLU A 989 111.96 9.03 -43.51
N ARG A 990 110.78 8.74 -44.06
CA ARG A 990 110.66 8.13 -45.39
C ARG A 990 111.17 9.06 -46.49
N PHE A 991 110.99 10.37 -46.36
CA PHE A 991 111.55 11.32 -47.32
C PHE A 991 113.07 11.35 -47.29
N ALA A 992 113.68 11.46 -46.10
CA ALA A 992 115.14 11.41 -45.91
C ALA A 992 115.72 10.11 -46.48
N ASN A 993 115.14 8.96 -46.12
CA ASN A 993 115.55 7.66 -46.65
C ASN A 993 115.46 7.60 -48.18
N THR A 994 114.40 8.14 -48.78
CA THR A 994 114.28 8.16 -50.24
C THR A 994 115.38 9.01 -50.90
N ILE A 995 115.86 10.07 -50.24
CA ILE A 995 116.99 10.89 -50.73
C ILE A 995 118.30 10.09 -50.66
N ILE A 996 118.57 9.42 -49.53
CA ILE A 996 119.76 8.57 -49.34
C ILE A 996 119.79 7.41 -50.35
N GLU A 997 118.62 6.80 -50.60
CA GLU A 997 118.44 5.71 -51.56
C GLU A 997 118.55 6.17 -53.04
N THR A 998 118.73 7.47 -53.30
CA THR A 998 118.85 7.99 -54.67
C THR A 998 120.09 7.39 -55.35
N PRO A 999 119.96 6.81 -56.56
CA PRO A 999 121.09 6.22 -57.26
C PRO A 999 122.22 7.23 -57.49
N ILE A 1000 123.46 6.86 -57.09
CA ILE A 1000 124.65 7.72 -57.27
C ILE A 1000 124.82 8.07 -58.77
N PRO A 1001 124.96 9.36 -59.12
CA PRO A 1001 125.14 9.79 -60.50
C PRO A 1001 126.33 9.09 -61.18
N PRO A 1002 126.20 8.64 -62.45
CA PRO A 1002 127.29 7.97 -63.16
C PRO A 1002 128.57 8.81 -63.22
N ASP A 1003 128.45 10.13 -63.28
CA ASP A 1003 129.59 11.05 -63.34
C ASP A 1003 130.36 11.09 -62.01
N VAL A 1004 129.67 10.94 -60.87
CA VAL A 1004 130.29 10.80 -59.54
C VAL A 1004 130.98 9.44 -59.43
N LYS A 1005 130.35 8.35 -59.91
CA LYS A 1005 130.97 7.02 -59.92
C LYS A 1005 132.27 6.96 -60.74
N ARG A 1006 132.39 7.76 -61.81
CA ARG A 1006 133.61 7.85 -62.63
C ARG A 1006 134.78 8.52 -61.91
N LEU A 1007 134.53 9.29 -60.86
CA LEU A 1007 135.57 10.00 -60.09
C LEU A 1007 136.26 9.10 -59.03
N GLY A 1008 135.83 7.84 -58.90
CA GLY A 1008 136.42 6.86 -57.97
C GLY A 1008 135.60 6.67 -56.69
N GLU A 1009 135.99 5.67 -55.88
CA GLU A 1009 135.26 5.32 -54.65
C GLU A 1009 135.23 6.45 -53.62
N GLU A 1010 136.31 7.23 -53.49
CA GLU A 1010 136.35 8.39 -52.57
C GLU A 1010 135.30 9.45 -52.93
N ALA A 1011 135.07 9.70 -54.22
CA ALA A 1011 134.05 10.66 -54.67
C ALA A 1011 132.62 10.14 -54.46
N VAL A 1012 132.43 8.81 -54.54
CA VAL A 1012 131.15 8.16 -54.21
C VAL A 1012 130.86 8.29 -52.72
N VAL A 1013 131.85 8.00 -51.86
CA VAL A 1013 131.71 8.16 -50.41
C VAL A 1013 131.44 9.63 -50.06
N ALA A 1014 132.20 10.57 -50.62
CA ALA A 1014 131.98 12.00 -50.39
C ALA A 1014 130.58 12.47 -50.85
N TYR A 1015 130.04 11.92 -51.95
CA TYR A 1015 128.68 12.23 -52.40
C TYR A 1015 127.60 11.63 -51.51
N GLN A 1016 127.80 10.40 -51.03
CA GLN A 1016 126.90 9.76 -50.08
C GLN A 1016 126.93 10.47 -48.71
N ASP A 1017 128.11 10.86 -48.24
CA ASP A 1017 128.28 11.69 -47.05
C ASP A 1017 127.61 13.05 -47.22
N LEU A 1018 127.68 13.67 -48.40
CA LEU A 1018 126.97 14.91 -48.70
C LEU A 1018 125.44 14.72 -48.68
N LEU A 1019 124.92 13.62 -49.22
CA LEU A 1019 123.49 13.30 -49.15
C LEU A 1019 123.04 13.01 -47.71
N ALA A 1020 123.86 12.32 -46.91
CA ALA A 1020 123.62 12.08 -45.49
C ALA A 1020 123.62 13.40 -44.71
N GLN A 1021 124.61 14.28 -44.93
CA GLN A 1021 124.66 15.62 -44.32
C GLN A 1021 123.46 16.49 -44.73
N GLN A 1022 123.02 16.41 -45.99
CA GLN A 1022 121.86 17.17 -46.48
C GLN A 1022 120.52 16.66 -45.93
N THR A 1023 120.46 15.40 -45.48
CA THR A 1023 119.23 14.78 -44.92
C THR A 1023 119.14 14.88 -43.40
N THR A 1024 120.24 15.23 -42.70
CA THR A 1024 120.26 15.41 -41.23
C THR A 1024 119.16 16.35 -40.75
N THR A 1025 118.91 17.45 -41.47
CA THR A 1025 117.82 18.40 -41.12
C THR A 1025 116.42 17.78 -41.19
N LEU A 1026 116.20 16.79 -42.06
CA LEU A 1026 114.93 16.07 -42.18
C LEU A 1026 114.80 14.99 -41.10
N GLU A 1027 115.90 14.33 -40.75
CA GLU A 1027 115.97 13.36 -39.66
C GLU A 1027 115.74 14.03 -38.30
N ASP A 1028 116.37 15.19 -38.06
CA ASP A 1028 116.12 15.98 -36.86
C ASP A 1028 114.66 16.42 -36.78
N ALA A 1029 114.05 16.87 -37.89
CA ALA A 1029 112.62 17.20 -37.93
C ALA A 1029 111.71 15.97 -37.71
N ALA A 1030 112.14 14.78 -38.14
CA ALA A 1030 111.44 13.53 -37.85
C ALA A 1030 111.52 13.18 -36.35
N VAL A 1031 112.71 13.30 -35.76
CA VAL A 1031 112.95 13.11 -34.32
C VAL A 1031 112.15 14.11 -33.49
N GLU A 1032 112.09 15.38 -33.88
CA GLU A 1032 111.25 16.40 -33.23
C GLU A 1032 109.77 15.99 -33.25
N SER A 1033 109.28 15.50 -34.39
CA SER A 1033 107.90 15.02 -34.53
C SER A 1033 107.62 13.79 -33.64
N TYR A 1034 108.55 12.85 -33.57
CA TYR A 1034 108.44 11.70 -32.67
C TYR A 1034 108.53 12.11 -31.19
N ALA A 1035 109.45 13.02 -30.84
CA ALA A 1035 109.58 13.54 -29.49
C ALA A 1035 108.31 14.28 -29.05
N ALA A 1036 107.71 15.07 -29.94
CA ALA A 1036 106.42 15.71 -29.72
C ALA A 1036 105.29 14.67 -29.51
N THR A 1037 105.28 13.58 -30.28
CA THR A 1037 104.34 12.47 -30.08
C THR A 1037 104.50 11.84 -28.70
N LEU A 1038 105.73 11.54 -28.28
CA LEU A 1038 106.04 10.95 -26.98
C LEU A 1038 105.72 11.92 -25.82
N GLN A 1039 105.99 13.20 -26.00
CA GLN A 1039 105.67 14.24 -25.03
C GLN A 1039 104.15 14.34 -24.82
N GLU A 1040 103.37 14.34 -25.90
CA GLU A 1040 101.90 14.39 -25.80
C GLU A 1040 101.34 13.11 -25.18
N ALA A 1041 101.90 11.93 -25.52
CA ALA A 1041 101.52 10.67 -24.88
C ALA A 1041 101.82 10.66 -23.37
N ARG A 1042 103.01 11.13 -22.96
CA ARG A 1042 103.41 11.25 -21.54
C ARG A 1042 102.54 12.25 -20.78
N LYS A 1043 102.27 13.41 -21.36
CA LYS A 1043 101.41 14.46 -20.79
C LYS A 1043 100.03 13.91 -20.44
N ASN A 1044 99.49 13.05 -21.30
CA ASN A 1044 98.16 12.46 -21.12
C ASN A 1044 98.20 11.03 -20.53
N ARG A 1045 99.37 10.52 -20.13
CA ARG A 1045 99.60 9.17 -19.56
C ARG A 1045 99.06 8.02 -20.43
N ILE A 1046 99.15 8.15 -21.75
CA ILE A 1046 98.70 7.12 -22.69
C ILE A 1046 99.86 6.22 -23.11
N SER A 1047 99.59 4.92 -23.14
CA SER A 1047 100.40 3.91 -23.82
C SER A 1047 99.50 3.17 -24.81
N ASN A 1048 99.78 3.31 -26.10
CA ASN A 1048 99.07 2.64 -27.18
C ASN A 1048 100.05 2.27 -28.30
N GLU A 1049 99.55 1.66 -29.38
CA GLU A 1049 100.37 1.24 -30.52
C GLU A 1049 101.24 2.38 -31.09
N TRP A 1050 100.70 3.60 -31.18
CA TRP A 1050 101.41 4.77 -31.70
C TRP A 1050 102.51 5.27 -30.77
N THR A 1051 102.31 5.14 -29.46
CA THR A 1051 103.32 5.45 -28.45
C THR A 1051 104.48 4.44 -28.53
N LYS A 1052 104.16 3.15 -28.74
CA LYS A 1052 105.17 2.09 -28.95
C LYS A 1052 106.00 2.36 -30.21
N LYS A 1053 105.36 2.57 -31.36
CA LYS A 1053 106.05 2.88 -32.63
C LYS A 1053 106.92 4.13 -32.54
N THR A 1054 106.44 5.16 -31.84
CA THR A 1054 107.21 6.39 -31.58
C THR A 1054 108.50 6.11 -30.81
N LEU A 1055 108.44 5.32 -29.74
CA LEU A 1055 109.61 4.98 -28.93
C LEU A 1055 110.64 4.16 -29.73
N GLU A 1056 110.17 3.21 -30.56
CA GLU A 1056 111.02 2.42 -31.45
C GLU A 1056 111.75 3.31 -32.47
N SER A 1057 111.07 4.30 -33.05
CA SER A 1057 111.69 5.27 -33.96
C SER A 1057 112.68 6.19 -33.25
N LEU A 1058 112.34 6.76 -32.09
CA LEU A 1058 113.27 7.61 -31.32
C LEU A 1058 114.53 6.86 -30.90
N HIS A 1059 114.38 5.60 -30.49
CA HIS A 1059 115.51 4.75 -30.14
C HIS A 1059 116.46 4.55 -31.34
N ARG A 1060 115.93 4.35 -32.56
CA ARG A 1060 116.76 4.21 -33.78
C ARG A 1060 117.61 5.45 -34.05
N PHE A 1061 117.06 6.65 -33.90
CA PHE A 1061 117.79 7.89 -34.18
C PHE A 1061 118.70 8.33 -33.03
N ARG A 1062 118.25 8.20 -31.78
CA ARG A 1062 118.96 8.69 -30.59
C ARG A 1062 118.95 7.66 -29.47
N PRO A 1063 119.66 6.52 -29.62
CA PRO A 1063 119.61 5.40 -28.67
C PRO A 1063 120.16 5.74 -27.29
N LYS A 1064 121.04 6.75 -27.19
CA LYS A 1064 121.58 7.25 -25.91
C LYS A 1064 120.57 8.11 -25.13
N GLU A 1065 119.77 8.91 -25.83
CA GLU A 1065 118.73 9.77 -25.22
C GLU A 1065 117.44 8.99 -24.93
N TYR A 1066 117.14 8.00 -25.77
CA TYR A 1066 115.97 7.14 -25.67
C TYR A 1066 116.40 5.66 -25.70
N PRO A 1067 116.92 5.10 -24.59
CA PRO A 1067 117.30 3.69 -24.53
C PRO A 1067 116.09 2.78 -24.71
N VAL A 1068 116.31 1.54 -25.21
CA VAL A 1068 115.25 0.52 -25.32
C VAL A 1068 114.61 0.34 -23.94
N LEU A 1069 113.39 0.82 -23.78
CA LEU A 1069 112.61 0.56 -22.57
C LEU A 1069 112.12 -0.88 -22.62
N LYS A 1070 112.38 -1.66 -21.57
CA LYS A 1070 111.62 -2.89 -21.29
C LYS A 1070 110.15 -2.53 -21.30
N GLU A 1071 109.34 -3.37 -21.97
CA GLU A 1071 107.90 -3.15 -22.13
C GLU A 1071 107.25 -2.72 -20.81
N PRO A 1072 106.61 -1.54 -20.75
CA PRO A 1072 105.70 -1.23 -19.65
C PRO A 1072 104.54 -2.23 -19.70
N LYS A 1073 104.18 -2.79 -18.54
CA LYS A 1073 103.04 -3.70 -18.36
C LYS A 1073 101.83 -3.21 -19.15
N ASP A 1074 101.18 -4.13 -19.86
CA ASP A 1074 99.92 -3.91 -20.56
C ASP A 1074 98.97 -3.10 -19.67
N ALA A 1075 98.66 -1.88 -20.12
CA ALA A 1075 97.45 -1.23 -19.65
C ALA A 1075 96.29 -2.06 -20.20
N ILE A 1076 95.46 -2.55 -19.28
CA ILE A 1076 94.29 -3.39 -19.53
C ILE A 1076 93.54 -2.89 -20.75
N ALA A 1077 93.33 -3.81 -21.70
CA ALA A 1077 92.55 -3.58 -22.90
C ALA A 1077 91.16 -3.04 -22.57
N SER A 1078 90.71 -2.24 -23.52
CA SER A 1078 89.47 -1.48 -23.60
C SER A 1078 88.19 -2.30 -23.42
N ASP A 1079 87.11 -1.54 -23.36
CA ASP A 1079 85.77 -1.91 -23.79
C ASP A 1079 84.94 -2.77 -22.85
N GLN A 1080 84.15 -2.06 -22.05
CA GLN A 1080 82.69 -2.21 -22.14
C GLN A 1080 82.04 -0.84 -21.97
N LEU A 1081 81.69 -0.23 -23.11
CA LEU A 1081 80.51 0.63 -23.19
C LEU A 1081 79.32 -0.23 -22.73
N TYR A 1082 78.96 -0.13 -21.46
CA TYR A 1082 77.65 -0.57 -21.03
C TYR A 1082 76.62 0.32 -21.74
N PRO A 1083 75.65 -0.23 -22.47
CA PRO A 1083 74.47 0.54 -22.80
C PRO A 1083 73.79 0.91 -21.47
N GLU A 1084 73.79 2.19 -21.13
CA GLU A 1084 72.79 2.74 -20.20
C GLU A 1084 71.41 2.38 -20.74
N GLY A 1085 70.72 1.50 -20.03
CA GLY A 1085 69.43 0.99 -20.44
C GLY A 1085 68.93 -0.19 -19.62
N LEU A 1086 69.12 -0.14 -18.30
CA LEU A 1086 68.42 -1.04 -17.36
C LEU A 1086 68.03 -0.27 -16.09
N VAL A 1087 67.39 0.89 -16.23
CA VAL A 1087 66.53 1.41 -15.15
C VAL A 1087 65.34 2.15 -15.77
N GLY A 1088 64.14 1.64 -15.49
CA GLY A 1088 62.88 2.39 -15.65
C GLY A 1088 61.88 1.77 -16.62
N GLY A 1089 60.88 1.08 -16.08
CA GLY A 1089 59.72 0.63 -16.86
C GLY A 1089 58.82 -0.43 -16.20
N GLY A 1090 58.72 -0.45 -14.87
CA GLY A 1090 57.50 -0.96 -14.22
C GLY A 1090 56.53 0.23 -14.07
N PRO A 1091 55.19 0.01 -14.11
CA PRO A 1091 54.20 1.08 -14.06
C PRO A 1091 54.34 2.00 -12.85
#